data_AF-A0A6C2DXF5-F1
#
_entry.id   AF-A0A6C2DXF5-F1
#
_cell.length_a   1.000
_cell.length_b   1.000
_cell.length_c   1.000
_cell.angle_alpha   90.00
_cell.angle_beta   90.00
_cell.angle_gamma   90.00
#
_symmetry.space_group_name_H-M   'P 1'
#
loop_
_entity.id
_entity.type
_entity.pdbx_description
1 polymer ?
#
loop_
_entity_poly.entity_id
_entity_poly.type
_entity_poly.pdbx_seq_one_letter_code
_entity_poly.pdbx_strand_id
1 'polypeptide(L)'
;MTTLVNLESYLECCQYAHLFEVQLESLIPSANTLPSAYLIFCKKFINHSFLPVASLSIHQPQKLGIRSQSISYNAKNIGLNIDDQIDQQIAIVRETDSLKMQSFDVSQYLYINVYRYWNYAPQLIDLANSSKYLVIYDLDSFTPDQIFPLTFENRSNSRYRIPIIDTRTIKQYGDLNLSISNESIYDNICNDMAAKILVDLNLDNFHLQSVVAYIQKINFFQNLSVFLSDVLDEHISLIFEIDSIFYIYNLSLKDLEAIIYQNLPIRELQDTINKNSQFNFVLLSSYTQLPSMRDVLTRHFSTSLLIINNSQNVFKDIWREKLNSQFPLYGQHLDRISFFVKKDREVIEISLPPKVCYEGDQELTVYAAYDKNGIEEEEFTIKKDSVVLQFKINDEPFINRETLKEQCYKIGNQYFDEAISSETKIKVRFRIKPGIIPKLEILDHQGRILNSSLVDFEEPTPNLSLTSGFLPLYEILLSRHNKSNRLIDTLNQEWSSFSIQLKDDFTDFANLFDNYHQNPSLINQISQKSSNLVKLINQYGRIDENDRGKRGLELYLNIDISQDNSQGAYIIKQTYEKIGLKIASFLATAKLLGFTTNNKSSKEHNIAYKKILEIAGKGYAFTKNVELNFLYELQSINYGNIYNLPHHDKYIYSIHLHNIARMSCSSDRQLKYVSLFNSSFPFSHQKFYHNNDYIWGYARILMWYVDFNNQLIKNVYKQHFGTIVNHCCSLDITIKSNRDYTRDALIALIYLLSFRESDPEFIQIDSPLYNQAKKLCNQLSLNPIRSQRANIEEPLNSFLDRLLDGIVTQDQMLQMIEID
;
A
#
# COMPACT_ATOMS: atom_id res chain seq x y z
N MET A 1 35.76 -18.30 17.33
CA MET A 1 35.94 -19.00 16.04
C MET A 1 34.86 -18.45 15.13
N THR A 2 35.19 -18.11 13.89
CA THR A 2 34.15 -17.71 12.95
C THR A 2 33.26 -18.92 12.61
N THR A 3 31.95 -18.77 12.78
CA THR A 3 30.95 -19.81 12.44
C THR A 3 30.22 -19.40 11.15
N LEU A 4 30.32 -20.25 10.13
CA LEU A 4 29.56 -20.10 8.89
C LEU A 4 28.24 -20.87 9.00
N VAL A 5 27.12 -20.18 8.85
CA VAL A 5 25.79 -20.80 8.86
C VAL A 5 25.27 -20.84 7.42
N ASN A 6 25.17 -22.03 6.83
CA ASN A 6 24.72 -22.16 5.46
C ASN A 6 23.19 -22.18 5.37
N LEU A 7 22.58 -21.02 5.13
CA LEU A 7 21.13 -20.90 5.06
C LEU A 7 20.55 -21.35 3.73
N GLU A 8 21.40 -21.62 2.73
CA GLU A 8 20.99 -22.09 1.41
C GLU A 8 21.13 -23.61 1.25
N SER A 9 21.57 -24.36 2.27
CA SER A 9 21.73 -25.81 2.19
C SER A 9 20.42 -26.52 2.53
N TYR A 10 19.80 -27.18 1.55
CA TYR A 10 18.58 -27.96 1.79
C TYR A 10 18.88 -29.22 2.61
N LEU A 11 20.00 -29.90 2.30
CA LEU A 11 20.45 -31.09 3.04
C LEU A 11 20.65 -30.82 4.54
N GLU A 12 21.29 -29.69 4.89
CA GLU A 12 21.45 -29.28 6.29
C GLU A 12 20.12 -28.89 6.93
N CYS A 13 19.22 -28.27 6.18
CA CYS A 13 17.89 -27.93 6.67
C CYS A 13 17.10 -29.19 7.04
N CYS A 14 17.04 -30.18 6.14
CA CYS A 14 16.42 -31.49 6.40
C CYS A 14 17.03 -32.17 7.63
N GLN A 15 18.36 -32.22 7.71
CA GLN A 15 19.06 -32.81 8.84
C GLN A 15 18.68 -32.13 10.16
N TYR A 16 18.80 -30.79 10.24
CA TYR A 16 18.54 -30.09 11.48
C TYR A 16 17.05 -30.16 11.87
N ALA A 17 16.13 -30.07 10.90
CA ALA A 17 14.70 -30.22 11.15
C ALA A 17 14.39 -31.54 11.86
N HIS A 18 14.91 -32.66 11.34
CA HIS A 18 14.70 -33.99 11.92
C HIS A 18 15.47 -34.23 13.24
N LEU A 19 16.64 -33.61 13.41
CA LEU A 19 17.40 -33.72 14.67
C LEU A 19 16.74 -32.97 15.82
N PHE A 20 16.11 -31.83 15.53
CA PHE A 20 15.46 -30.97 16.53
C PHE A 20 13.93 -31.07 16.53
N GLU A 21 13.37 -32.07 15.83
CA GLU A 21 11.93 -32.38 15.77
C GLU A 21 11.07 -31.16 15.35
N VAL A 22 11.54 -30.42 14.35
CA VAL A 22 10.83 -29.28 13.76
C VAL A 22 10.27 -29.68 12.39
N GLN A 23 9.06 -29.21 12.07
CA GLN A 23 8.44 -29.45 10.76
C GLN A 23 9.25 -28.80 9.64
N LEU A 24 9.72 -29.60 8.68
CA LEU A 24 10.59 -29.17 7.60
C LEU A 24 9.94 -28.10 6.72
N GLU A 25 8.66 -28.25 6.41
CA GLU A 25 7.90 -27.35 5.54
C GLU A 25 7.87 -25.91 6.06
N SER A 26 7.97 -25.73 7.39
CA SER A 26 8.03 -24.41 8.02
C SER A 26 9.37 -23.69 7.85
N LEU A 27 10.43 -24.41 7.48
CA LEU A 27 11.78 -23.90 7.33
C LEU A 27 12.16 -23.63 5.87
N ILE A 28 11.47 -24.26 4.92
CA ILE A 28 11.71 -24.10 3.49
C ILE A 28 11.30 -22.67 3.08
N PRO A 29 12.21 -21.86 2.50
CA PRO A 29 11.87 -20.53 2.01
C PRO A 29 10.87 -20.64 0.85
N SER A 30 9.90 -19.71 0.82
CA SER A 30 9.07 -19.54 -0.37
C SER A 30 9.90 -19.03 -1.55
N ALA A 31 9.41 -19.27 -2.77
CA ALA A 31 10.00 -18.70 -3.97
C ALA A 31 10.17 -17.17 -3.81
N ASN A 32 11.37 -16.69 -4.12
CA ASN A 32 11.92 -15.34 -4.04
C ASN A 32 12.32 -14.88 -2.64
N THR A 33 12.08 -15.66 -1.58
CA THR A 33 12.36 -15.25 -0.19
C THR A 33 13.74 -15.64 0.31
N LEU A 34 14.30 -14.76 1.14
CA LEU A 34 15.44 -15.12 1.97
C LEU A 34 14.97 -16.12 3.04
N PRO A 35 15.82 -17.07 3.46
CA PRO A 35 15.49 -18.13 4.41
C PRO A 35 15.36 -17.65 5.86
N SER A 36 14.45 -16.70 6.13
CA SER A 36 14.27 -16.06 7.45
C SER A 36 13.80 -17.04 8.52
N ALA A 37 12.88 -17.95 8.20
CA ALA A 37 12.43 -18.98 9.13
C ALA A 37 13.58 -19.91 9.53
N TYR A 38 14.38 -20.33 8.56
CA TYR A 38 15.56 -21.16 8.80
C TYR A 38 16.67 -20.39 9.55
N LEU A 39 16.86 -19.10 9.29
CA LEU A 39 17.75 -18.24 10.08
C LEU A 39 17.34 -18.19 11.55
N ILE A 40 16.06 -17.95 11.83
CA ILE A 40 15.52 -17.89 13.21
C ILE A 40 15.73 -19.25 13.90
N PHE A 41 15.46 -20.35 13.20
CA PHE A 41 15.73 -21.69 13.67
C PHE A 41 17.22 -21.90 14.00
N CYS A 42 18.12 -21.54 13.08
CA CYS A 42 19.56 -21.67 13.29
C CYS A 42 20.03 -20.82 14.48
N LYS A 43 19.59 -19.57 14.60
CA LYS A 43 19.90 -18.70 15.76
C LYS A 43 19.44 -19.33 17.09
N LYS A 44 18.26 -19.94 17.11
CA LYS A 44 17.72 -20.61 18.30
C LYS A 44 18.58 -21.80 18.72
N PHE A 45 19.08 -22.57 17.76
CA PHE A 45 19.78 -23.83 18.04
C PHE A 45 21.31 -23.77 17.85
N ILE A 46 21.91 -22.63 17.52
CA ILE A 46 23.34 -22.53 17.16
C ILE A 46 24.30 -23.02 18.25
N ASN A 47 23.93 -22.82 19.52
CA ASN A 47 24.72 -23.25 20.67
C ASN A 47 24.36 -24.67 21.16
N HIS A 48 23.40 -25.34 20.51
CA HIS A 48 23.00 -26.70 20.86
C HIS A 48 23.90 -27.69 20.15
N SER A 49 24.74 -28.36 20.92
CA SER A 49 25.55 -29.46 20.41
C SER A 49 24.68 -30.69 20.17
N PHE A 50 24.85 -31.31 19.00
CA PHE A 50 24.20 -32.55 18.61
C PHE A 50 25.24 -33.56 18.15
N LEU A 51 24.91 -34.84 18.26
CA LEU A 51 25.72 -35.87 17.64
C LEU A 51 25.32 -35.94 16.15
N PRO A 52 26.26 -35.84 15.21
CA PRO A 52 25.97 -36.21 13.83
C PRO A 52 25.67 -37.71 13.82
N VAL A 53 24.39 -38.06 13.77
CA VAL A 53 23.98 -39.46 13.91
C VAL A 53 24.24 -40.16 12.59
N ALA A 54 25.29 -40.95 12.51
CA ALA A 54 25.33 -42.10 11.62
C ALA A 54 25.80 -43.31 12.44
N SER A 55 24.89 -44.24 12.72
CA SER A 55 25.24 -45.51 13.36
C SER A 55 25.85 -46.43 12.31
N LEU A 56 27.15 -46.28 12.06
CA LEU A 56 27.87 -47.15 11.15
C LEU A 56 28.23 -48.46 11.83
N SER A 57 27.96 -49.58 11.16
CA SER A 57 28.33 -50.92 11.65
C SER A 57 29.83 -51.02 11.92
N ILE A 58 30.66 -50.42 11.07
CA ILE A 58 32.13 -50.40 11.16
C ILE A 58 32.67 -49.60 12.35
N HIS A 59 31.88 -48.67 12.90
CA HIS A 59 32.28 -47.85 14.05
C HIS A 59 31.67 -48.34 15.36
N GLN A 60 30.91 -49.43 15.34
CA GLN A 60 30.38 -50.01 16.55
C GLN A 60 31.49 -50.73 17.32
N PRO A 61 31.65 -50.45 18.63
CA PRO A 61 32.64 -51.15 19.43
C PRO A 61 32.26 -52.64 19.51
N GLN A 62 33.24 -53.53 19.27
CA GLN A 62 33.04 -54.99 19.36
C GLN A 62 32.63 -55.48 20.77
N LYS A 63 32.75 -54.62 21.79
CA LYS A 63 32.28 -54.87 23.15
C LYS A 63 31.63 -53.60 23.70
N LEU A 64 30.42 -53.76 24.25
CA LEU A 64 29.73 -52.68 24.95
C LEU A 64 30.42 -52.42 26.29
N GLY A 65 30.82 -51.17 26.51
CA GLY A 65 31.41 -50.69 27.77
C GLY A 65 30.66 -49.47 28.30
N ILE A 66 30.71 -49.25 29.61
CA ILE A 66 30.16 -48.05 30.24
C ILE A 66 31.01 -46.85 29.78
N ARG A 67 30.37 -45.87 29.12
CA ARG A 67 31.05 -44.66 28.62
C ARG A 67 31.62 -43.85 29.80
N SER A 68 32.95 -43.77 29.91
CA SER A 68 33.65 -43.01 30.96
C SER A 68 34.08 -41.59 30.53
N GLN A 69 33.94 -41.24 29.24
CA GLN A 69 34.25 -39.90 28.71
C GLN A 69 32.99 -39.20 28.21
N SER A 70 32.85 -37.92 28.54
CA SER A 70 31.78 -37.06 28.04
C SER A 70 31.76 -37.02 26.52
N ILE A 71 30.56 -36.99 25.95
CA ILE A 71 30.22 -36.99 24.51
C ILE A 71 30.85 -35.82 23.71
N SER A 72 31.64 -34.95 24.34
CA SER A 72 32.15 -33.69 23.80
C SER A 72 33.08 -33.81 22.60
N TYR A 73 33.75 -34.94 22.37
CA TYR A 73 34.71 -35.08 21.26
C TYR A 73 34.07 -35.25 19.87
N ASN A 74 32.81 -35.71 19.80
CA ASN A 74 32.13 -36.00 18.52
C ASN A 74 30.88 -35.15 18.29
N ALA A 75 30.55 -34.24 19.20
CA ALA A 75 29.40 -33.37 19.02
C ALA A 75 29.71 -32.28 17.99
N LYS A 76 28.78 -32.05 17.06
CA LYS A 76 28.78 -30.93 16.12
C LYS A 76 27.81 -29.87 16.64
N ASN A 77 28.05 -28.62 16.23
CA ASN A 77 27.09 -27.52 16.35
C ASN A 77 26.56 -27.18 14.96
N ILE A 78 25.52 -26.36 14.88
CA ILE A 78 25.03 -25.85 13.60
C ILE A 78 26.11 -24.98 12.95
N GLY A 79 26.36 -25.22 11.66
CA GLY A 79 27.31 -24.46 10.87
C GLY A 79 28.76 -24.97 10.94
N LEU A 80 29.61 -24.41 10.08
CA LEU A 80 31.02 -24.75 9.96
C LEU A 80 31.88 -23.77 10.76
N ASN A 81 32.68 -24.28 11.69
CA ASN A 81 33.64 -23.47 12.42
C ASN A 81 34.98 -23.34 11.66
N ILE A 82 35.45 -22.10 11.57
CA ILE A 82 36.78 -21.73 11.09
C ILE A 82 37.60 -21.26 12.29
N ASP A 83 38.76 -21.87 12.45
CA ASP A 83 39.69 -21.53 13.52
C ASP A 83 40.56 -20.35 13.11
N ASP A 84 40.09 -19.14 13.44
CA ASP A 84 40.71 -17.86 13.12
C ASP A 84 40.79 -16.89 14.31
N GLN A 85 40.47 -17.37 15.52
CA GLN A 85 40.42 -16.58 16.77
C GLN A 85 39.45 -15.38 16.75
N ILE A 86 38.63 -15.22 15.71
CA ILE A 86 37.61 -14.20 15.60
C ILE A 86 36.30 -14.79 16.12
N ASP A 87 35.49 -14.03 16.86
CA ASP A 87 34.16 -14.46 17.27
C ASP A 87 33.10 -13.76 16.41
N GLN A 88 32.79 -14.38 15.27
CA GLN A 88 31.86 -13.84 14.28
C GLN A 88 30.96 -14.95 13.73
N GLN A 89 29.73 -14.58 13.38
CA GLN A 89 28.80 -15.45 12.69
C GLN A 89 28.55 -14.85 11.31
N ILE A 90 28.73 -15.66 10.26
CA ILE A 90 28.52 -15.26 8.88
C ILE A 90 27.44 -16.16 8.30
N ALA A 91 26.35 -15.56 7.86
CA ALA A 91 25.30 -16.27 7.12
C ALA A 91 25.71 -16.43 5.66
N ILE A 92 25.58 -17.64 5.12
CA ILE A 92 25.69 -17.86 3.67
C ILE A 92 24.27 -17.78 3.10
N VAL A 93 24.08 -16.89 2.12
CA VAL A 93 22.76 -16.51 1.57
C VAL A 93 22.79 -16.48 0.05
N ARG A 94 21.63 -16.65 -0.59
CA ARG A 94 21.48 -16.45 -2.05
C ARG A 94 21.79 -15.01 -2.46
N GLU A 95 22.23 -14.82 -3.70
CA GLU A 95 22.36 -13.50 -4.31
C GLU A 95 20.99 -12.81 -4.38
N THR A 96 20.95 -11.54 -3.99
CA THR A 96 19.72 -10.77 -3.93
C THR A 96 20.04 -9.27 -3.97
N ASP A 97 19.07 -8.45 -4.35
CA ASP A 97 19.19 -7.00 -4.25
C ASP A 97 19.35 -6.52 -2.80
N SER A 98 19.95 -5.33 -2.68
CA SER A 98 20.37 -4.71 -1.44
C SER A 98 19.21 -4.41 -0.47
N LEU A 99 18.02 -4.06 -0.98
CA LEU A 99 16.88 -3.73 -0.14
C LEU A 99 16.23 -4.99 0.46
N LYS A 100 16.21 -6.11 -0.26
CA LYS A 100 15.83 -7.41 0.34
C LYS A 100 16.77 -7.78 1.49
N MET A 101 18.08 -7.56 1.36
CA MET A 101 19.03 -7.79 2.47
C MET A 101 18.81 -6.85 3.65
N GLN A 102 18.30 -5.62 3.44
CA GLN A 102 17.98 -4.71 4.55
C GLN A 102 16.93 -5.29 5.51
N SER A 103 16.00 -6.09 4.99
CA SER A 103 14.98 -6.77 5.79
C SER A 103 15.48 -8.04 6.49
N PHE A 104 16.70 -8.48 6.21
CA PHE A 104 17.26 -9.73 6.70
C PHE A 104 18.17 -9.50 7.91
N ASP A 105 17.75 -9.96 9.08
CA ASP A 105 18.43 -9.70 10.37
C ASP A 105 19.73 -10.53 10.53
N VAL A 106 20.79 -10.17 9.80
CA VAL A 106 22.13 -10.77 9.92
C VAL A 106 23.21 -9.70 10.06
N SER A 107 24.18 -9.93 10.94
CA SER A 107 25.28 -8.98 11.13
C SER A 107 26.27 -8.98 9.97
N GLN A 108 26.57 -10.17 9.44
CA GLN A 108 27.46 -10.39 8.31
C GLN A 108 26.95 -11.51 7.40
N TYR A 109 27.23 -11.41 6.11
CA TYR A 109 26.86 -12.43 5.14
C TYR A 109 27.89 -12.63 4.03
N LEU A 110 27.81 -13.80 3.39
CA LEU A 110 28.54 -14.15 2.18
C LEU A 110 27.55 -14.75 1.19
N TYR A 111 27.65 -14.38 -0.08
CA TYR A 111 26.79 -14.96 -1.10
C TYR A 111 27.19 -16.40 -1.43
N ILE A 112 26.20 -17.26 -1.69
CA ILE A 112 26.39 -18.69 -1.85
C ILE A 112 27.32 -19.00 -3.03
N ASN A 113 27.17 -18.37 -4.21
CA ASN A 113 28.04 -18.68 -5.35
C ASN A 113 29.48 -18.19 -5.12
N VAL A 114 29.66 -17.10 -4.35
CA VAL A 114 30.99 -16.67 -3.91
C VAL A 114 31.60 -17.70 -2.96
N TYR A 115 30.83 -18.16 -1.98
CA TYR A 115 31.27 -19.22 -1.07
C TYR A 115 31.63 -20.50 -1.84
N ARG A 116 30.85 -20.88 -2.85
CA ARG A 116 31.11 -22.04 -3.71
C ARG A 116 32.35 -21.86 -4.59
N TYR A 117 32.52 -20.70 -5.20
CA TYR A 117 33.74 -20.38 -5.95
C TYR A 117 34.98 -20.56 -5.08
N TRP A 118 35.00 -19.99 -3.88
CA TRP A 118 36.14 -20.10 -2.98
C TRP A 118 36.36 -21.50 -2.40
N ASN A 119 35.31 -22.30 -2.23
CA ASN A 119 35.48 -23.70 -1.85
C ASN A 119 36.29 -24.49 -2.89
N TYR A 120 36.21 -24.12 -4.17
CA TYR A 120 36.79 -24.88 -5.28
C TYR A 120 37.68 -24.04 -6.20
N ALA A 121 38.22 -22.92 -5.70
CA ALA A 121 38.98 -21.96 -6.51
C ALA A 121 40.10 -22.59 -7.37
N PRO A 122 40.89 -23.58 -6.89
CA PRO A 122 41.89 -24.24 -7.71
C PRO A 122 41.32 -25.02 -8.90
N GLN A 123 40.12 -25.61 -8.76
CA GLN A 123 39.43 -26.34 -9.84
C GLN A 123 38.76 -25.39 -10.84
N LEU A 124 38.44 -24.16 -10.42
CA LEU A 124 37.70 -23.17 -11.20
C LEU A 124 38.59 -22.11 -11.87
N ILE A 125 39.90 -22.13 -11.62
CA ILE A 125 40.82 -21.06 -12.02
C ILE A 125 40.82 -20.80 -13.53
N ASP A 126 40.78 -21.85 -14.35
CA ASP A 126 40.79 -21.72 -15.81
C ASP A 126 39.48 -21.12 -16.34
N LEU A 127 38.34 -21.51 -15.74
CA LEU A 127 37.04 -20.95 -16.09
C LEU A 127 36.94 -19.49 -15.68
N ALA A 128 37.47 -19.14 -14.50
CA ALA A 128 37.54 -17.76 -14.01
C ALA A 128 38.44 -16.86 -14.86
N ASN A 129 39.48 -17.42 -15.50
CA ASN A 129 40.37 -16.70 -16.41
C ASN A 129 39.76 -16.48 -17.81
N SER A 130 38.67 -17.16 -18.14
CA SER A 130 37.98 -16.97 -19.41
C SER A 130 37.23 -15.63 -19.47
N SER A 131 36.82 -15.23 -20.67
CA SER A 131 35.94 -14.07 -20.87
C SER A 131 34.45 -14.39 -20.69
N LYS A 132 34.10 -15.65 -20.46
CA LYS A 132 32.71 -16.12 -20.29
C LYS A 132 32.29 -16.00 -18.82
N TYR A 133 30.99 -15.81 -18.60
CA TYR A 133 30.42 -15.76 -17.26
C TYR A 133 30.31 -17.18 -16.69
N LEU A 134 30.52 -17.34 -15.38
CA LEU A 134 30.49 -18.64 -14.72
C LEU A 134 29.13 -18.88 -14.07
N VAL A 135 28.46 -19.95 -14.50
CA VAL A 135 27.20 -20.43 -13.91
C VAL A 135 27.50 -21.64 -13.04
N ILE A 136 27.01 -21.60 -11.80
CA ILE A 136 27.16 -22.69 -10.82
C ILE A 136 25.78 -23.26 -10.53
N TYR A 137 25.57 -24.53 -10.88
CA TYR A 137 24.42 -25.31 -10.41
C TYR A 137 24.82 -26.06 -9.15
N ASP A 138 24.18 -25.75 -8.04
CA ASP A 138 24.32 -26.48 -6.77
C ASP A 138 23.02 -27.22 -6.46
N LEU A 139 23.04 -28.55 -6.64
CA LEU A 139 21.85 -29.38 -6.43
C LEU A 139 21.60 -29.71 -4.94
N ASP A 140 22.55 -29.39 -4.05
CA ASP A 140 22.39 -29.60 -2.60
C ASP A 140 21.71 -28.41 -1.92
N SER A 141 21.53 -27.30 -2.65
CA SER A 141 20.97 -26.05 -2.15
C SER A 141 19.46 -25.92 -2.41
N PHE A 142 18.79 -25.04 -1.67
CA PHE A 142 17.44 -24.60 -2.02
C PHE A 142 17.40 -24.12 -3.47
N THR A 143 16.31 -24.41 -4.17
CA THR A 143 16.15 -23.98 -5.56
C THR A 143 16.19 -22.46 -5.63
N PRO A 144 17.15 -21.87 -6.35
CA PRO A 144 17.18 -20.44 -6.54
C PRO A 144 16.07 -20.04 -7.51
N ASP A 145 15.40 -18.93 -7.24
CA ASP A 145 14.39 -18.40 -8.18
C ASP A 145 15.02 -17.91 -9.48
N GLN A 146 16.28 -17.48 -9.37
CA GLN A 146 17.08 -16.97 -10.47
C GLN A 146 18.52 -17.34 -10.24
N ILE A 147 19.19 -17.71 -11.33
CA ILE A 147 20.61 -18.03 -11.34
C ILE A 147 21.40 -16.76 -11.67
N PHE A 148 22.40 -16.46 -10.84
CA PHE A 148 23.29 -15.31 -10.98
C PHE A 148 24.68 -15.76 -11.44
N PRO A 149 25.05 -15.56 -12.72
CA PRO A 149 26.38 -15.86 -13.21
C PRO A 149 27.43 -14.95 -12.57
N LEU A 150 28.59 -15.50 -12.25
CA LEU A 150 29.73 -14.74 -11.75
C LEU A 150 30.59 -14.21 -12.89
N THR A 151 31.01 -12.95 -12.75
CA THR A 151 32.13 -12.39 -13.53
C THR A 151 33.35 -12.21 -12.63
N PHE A 152 34.52 -11.86 -13.19
CA PHE A 152 35.76 -11.89 -12.43
C PHE A 152 36.66 -10.69 -12.73
N GLU A 153 37.39 -10.23 -11.70
CA GLU A 153 38.37 -9.16 -11.83
C GLU A 153 39.69 -9.48 -11.13
N ASN A 154 40.78 -8.92 -11.65
CA ASN A 154 42.11 -9.10 -11.07
C ASN A 154 42.34 -8.08 -9.96
N ARG A 155 42.93 -8.53 -8.85
CA ARG A 155 43.40 -7.65 -7.77
C ARG A 155 44.87 -7.96 -7.47
N SER A 156 45.65 -6.92 -7.21
CA SER A 156 47.10 -7.02 -7.02
C SER A 156 47.50 -7.82 -5.77
N ASN A 157 46.60 -7.95 -4.79
CA ASN A 157 46.83 -8.65 -3.52
C ASN A 157 46.18 -10.04 -3.44
N SER A 158 45.70 -10.60 -4.56
CA SER A 158 45.22 -11.97 -4.63
C SER A 158 45.81 -12.71 -5.83
N ARG A 159 46.12 -13.99 -5.65
CA ARG A 159 46.50 -14.89 -6.75
C ARG A 159 45.30 -15.38 -7.56
N TYR A 160 44.09 -15.27 -7.00
CA TYR A 160 42.85 -15.65 -7.66
C TYR A 160 42.12 -14.39 -8.16
N ARG A 161 41.33 -14.54 -9.22
CA ARG A 161 40.42 -13.47 -9.63
C ARG A 161 39.27 -13.37 -8.63
N ILE A 162 38.84 -12.15 -8.36
CA ILE A 162 37.79 -11.85 -7.41
C ILE A 162 36.44 -11.98 -8.13
N PRO A 163 35.50 -12.79 -7.62
CA PRO A 163 34.18 -12.90 -8.21
C PRO A 163 33.40 -11.59 -8.03
N ILE A 164 32.71 -11.16 -9.08
CA ILE A 164 31.85 -9.97 -9.10
C ILE A 164 30.41 -10.43 -9.31
N ILE A 165 29.55 -9.98 -8.39
CA ILE A 165 28.12 -10.24 -8.41
C ILE A 165 27.40 -9.09 -9.11
N ASP A 166 26.53 -9.41 -10.05
CA ASP A 166 25.66 -8.44 -10.72
C ASP A 166 24.18 -8.85 -10.60
N THR A 167 23.47 -8.16 -9.72
CA THR A 167 22.03 -8.35 -9.49
C THR A 167 21.16 -7.47 -10.41
N ARG A 168 21.75 -6.64 -11.27
CA ARG A 168 21.01 -5.65 -12.09
C ARG A 168 20.36 -6.24 -13.34
N THR A 169 20.92 -7.32 -13.88
CA THR A 169 20.57 -7.89 -15.20
C THR A 169 19.74 -9.17 -15.12
N ILE A 170 18.99 -9.31 -14.03
CA ILE A 170 18.13 -10.45 -13.69
C ILE A 170 17.37 -11.07 -14.88
N LYS A 171 16.67 -10.24 -15.67
CA LYS A 171 15.82 -10.73 -16.78
C LYS A 171 16.59 -11.45 -17.88
N GLN A 172 17.89 -11.18 -18.01
CA GLN A 172 18.74 -11.77 -19.04
C GLN A 172 19.13 -13.21 -18.70
N TYR A 173 18.91 -13.65 -17.47
CA TYR A 173 19.35 -14.95 -16.97
C TYR A 173 18.22 -15.98 -16.80
N GLY A 174 16.98 -15.63 -17.18
CA GLY A 174 15.82 -16.52 -17.02
C GLY A 174 15.97 -17.87 -17.73
N ASP A 175 16.66 -17.89 -18.88
CA ASP A 175 16.91 -19.12 -19.66
C ASP A 175 17.91 -20.09 -19.01
N LEU A 176 18.52 -19.72 -17.87
CA LEU A 176 19.41 -20.58 -17.09
C LEU A 176 18.65 -21.45 -16.09
N ASN A 177 17.42 -21.08 -15.72
CA ASN A 177 16.65 -21.79 -14.70
C ASN A 177 16.25 -23.19 -15.18
N LEU A 178 16.26 -24.14 -14.24
CA LEU A 178 15.74 -25.50 -14.45
C LEU A 178 14.29 -25.57 -13.98
N SER A 179 13.48 -26.41 -14.63
CA SER A 179 12.08 -26.62 -14.28
C SER A 179 11.90 -27.54 -13.07
N ILE A 180 12.85 -28.44 -12.82
CA ILE A 180 12.86 -29.28 -11.62
C ILE A 180 13.50 -28.52 -10.45
N SER A 181 12.91 -28.68 -9.26
CA SER A 181 13.47 -28.11 -8.04
C SER A 181 14.52 -29.05 -7.42
N ASN A 182 15.58 -28.47 -6.85
CA ASN A 182 16.62 -29.18 -6.12
C ASN A 182 16.06 -29.99 -4.94
N GLU A 183 15.06 -29.44 -4.24
CA GLU A 183 14.38 -30.13 -3.14
C GLU A 183 13.72 -31.42 -3.65
N SER A 184 13.02 -31.33 -4.78
CA SER A 184 12.36 -32.48 -5.40
C SER A 184 13.36 -33.55 -5.85
N ILE A 185 14.52 -33.15 -6.38
CA ILE A 185 15.60 -34.09 -6.72
C ILE A 185 16.04 -34.86 -5.48
N TYR A 186 16.34 -34.16 -4.38
CA TYR A 186 16.79 -34.79 -3.15
C TYR A 186 15.72 -35.69 -2.52
N ASP A 187 14.49 -35.23 -2.45
CA ASP A 187 13.36 -35.97 -1.88
C ASP A 187 13.06 -37.23 -2.70
N ASN A 188 13.08 -37.16 -4.04
CA ASN A 188 12.88 -38.32 -4.89
C ASN A 188 14.00 -39.35 -4.71
N ILE A 189 15.26 -38.91 -4.63
CA ILE A 189 16.39 -39.80 -4.35
C ILE A 189 16.21 -40.49 -2.99
N CYS A 190 15.83 -39.75 -1.93
CA CYS A 190 15.58 -40.33 -0.62
C CYS A 190 14.41 -41.32 -0.63
N ASN A 191 13.32 -40.99 -1.35
CA ASN A 191 12.15 -41.85 -1.51
C ASN A 191 12.49 -43.15 -2.25
N ASP A 192 13.22 -43.08 -3.36
CA ASP A 192 13.61 -44.25 -4.15
C ASP A 192 14.60 -45.14 -3.38
N MET A 193 15.53 -44.54 -2.63
CA MET A 193 16.40 -45.27 -1.70
C MET A 193 15.59 -45.98 -0.62
N ALA A 194 14.64 -45.29 0.00
CA ALA A 194 13.78 -45.87 1.04
C ALA A 194 12.90 -47.00 0.49
N ALA A 195 12.29 -46.81 -0.68
CA ALA A 195 11.47 -47.82 -1.35
C ALA A 195 12.30 -49.08 -1.64
N LYS A 196 13.53 -48.92 -2.13
CA LYS A 196 14.45 -50.04 -2.34
C LYS A 196 14.79 -50.77 -1.05
N ILE A 197 15.14 -50.04 0.03
CA ILE A 197 15.45 -50.63 1.34
C ILE A 197 14.27 -51.47 1.85
N LEU A 198 13.04 -50.96 1.74
CA LEU A 198 11.85 -51.68 2.18
C LEU A 198 11.61 -52.95 1.36
N VAL A 199 11.75 -52.87 0.04
CA VAL A 199 11.61 -54.04 -0.86
C VAL A 199 12.65 -55.10 -0.53
N ASP A 200 13.92 -54.71 -0.40
CA ASP A 200 15.02 -55.64 -0.15
C ASP A 200 14.93 -56.29 1.25
N LEU A 201 14.35 -55.59 2.24
CA LEU A 201 14.10 -56.10 3.59
C LEU A 201 12.73 -56.78 3.76
N ASN A 202 11.89 -56.83 2.72
CA ASN A 202 10.49 -57.30 2.78
C ASN A 202 9.65 -56.60 3.87
N LEU A 203 9.79 -55.28 3.97
CA LEU A 203 9.03 -54.44 4.89
C LEU A 203 7.85 -53.76 4.19
N ASP A 204 6.79 -53.48 4.94
CA ASP A 204 5.59 -52.85 4.39
C ASP A 204 5.83 -51.38 4.00
N ASN A 205 5.10 -50.93 2.97
CA ASN A 205 5.23 -49.57 2.43
C ASN A 205 4.79 -48.46 3.40
N PHE A 206 4.09 -48.78 4.49
CA PHE A 206 3.72 -47.77 5.49
C PHE A 206 4.92 -47.18 6.23
N HIS A 207 6.09 -47.85 6.21
CA HIS A 207 7.33 -47.36 6.82
C HIS A 207 8.13 -46.41 5.92
N LEU A 208 7.70 -46.16 4.68
CA LEU A 208 8.46 -45.40 3.69
C LEU A 208 8.93 -44.05 4.24
N GLN A 209 8.01 -43.28 4.83
CA GLN A 209 8.31 -41.95 5.35
C GLN A 209 9.27 -41.98 6.55
N SER A 210 9.21 -43.03 7.39
CA SER A 210 10.14 -43.20 8.51
C SER A 210 11.57 -43.45 8.01
N VAL A 211 11.73 -44.24 6.95
CA VAL A 211 13.04 -44.51 6.34
C VAL A 211 13.56 -43.26 5.62
N VAL A 212 12.71 -42.53 4.89
CA VAL A 212 13.06 -41.24 4.27
C VAL A 212 13.55 -40.24 5.31
N ALA A 213 12.78 -40.04 6.39
CA ALA A 213 13.15 -39.14 7.48
C ALA A 213 14.47 -39.56 8.13
N TYR A 214 14.74 -40.87 8.27
CA TYR A 214 16.02 -41.35 8.76
C TYR A 214 17.18 -41.00 7.82
N ILE A 215 17.06 -41.26 6.51
CA ILE A 215 18.09 -40.93 5.50
C ILE A 215 18.40 -39.43 5.52
N GLN A 216 17.38 -38.58 5.63
CA GLN A 216 17.50 -37.14 5.75
C GLN A 216 18.16 -36.71 7.07
N LYS A 217 17.75 -37.29 8.20
CA LYS A 217 18.29 -37.02 9.54
C LYS A 217 19.79 -37.29 9.64
N ILE A 218 20.26 -38.38 9.03
CA ILE A 218 21.69 -38.74 9.05
C ILE A 218 22.53 -37.90 8.06
N ASN A 219 21.88 -37.11 7.20
CA ASN A 219 22.51 -36.38 6.10
C ASN A 219 23.44 -37.30 5.30
N PHE A 220 22.84 -38.33 4.72
CA PHE A 220 23.56 -39.46 4.09
C PHE A 220 24.65 -38.97 3.13
N PHE A 221 24.32 -38.00 2.26
CA PHE A 221 25.25 -37.56 1.21
C PHE A 221 26.43 -36.71 1.72
N GLN A 222 26.28 -35.95 2.81
CA GLN A 222 27.44 -35.27 3.41
C GLN A 222 28.40 -36.23 4.12
N ASN A 223 27.93 -37.41 4.52
CA ASN A 223 28.74 -38.42 5.21
C ASN A 223 29.31 -39.50 4.27
N LEU A 224 29.13 -39.38 2.95
CA LEU A 224 29.65 -40.34 1.97
C LEU A 224 31.16 -40.57 2.12
N SER A 225 31.97 -39.54 2.39
CA SER A 225 33.40 -39.72 2.59
C SER A 225 33.75 -40.60 3.80
N VAL A 226 32.89 -40.61 4.84
CA VAL A 226 33.03 -41.51 6.00
C VAL A 226 32.59 -42.91 5.62
N PHE A 227 31.54 -43.06 4.82
CA PHE A 227 31.06 -44.35 4.34
C PHE A 227 32.03 -45.01 3.36
N LEU A 228 32.76 -44.22 2.57
CA LEU A 228 33.68 -44.65 1.54
C LEU A 228 35.15 -44.70 2.00
N SER A 229 35.41 -44.52 3.30
CA SER A 229 36.79 -44.45 3.82
C SER A 229 37.58 -45.76 3.63
N ASP A 230 36.89 -46.90 3.53
CA ASP A 230 37.45 -48.19 3.15
C ASP A 230 37.08 -48.50 1.68
N VAL A 231 37.98 -48.18 0.76
CA VAL A 231 37.82 -48.20 -0.72
C VAL A 231 37.56 -49.62 -1.30
N LEU A 232 37.46 -50.66 -0.47
CA LEU A 232 37.32 -52.05 -0.90
C LEU A 232 35.88 -52.58 -0.90
N ASP A 233 34.92 -51.89 -0.26
CA ASP A 233 33.54 -52.37 -0.19
C ASP A 233 32.63 -51.70 -1.25
N GLU A 234 32.00 -52.52 -2.09
CA GLU A 234 30.95 -52.10 -3.05
C GLU A 234 29.61 -51.74 -2.36
N HIS A 235 29.59 -51.71 -1.03
CA HIS A 235 28.38 -51.56 -0.22
C HIS A 235 28.57 -50.58 0.95
N ILE A 236 27.52 -49.80 1.23
CA ILE A 236 27.40 -48.95 2.42
C ILE A 236 26.53 -49.67 3.45
N SER A 237 27.11 -50.04 4.59
CA SER A 237 26.38 -50.67 5.69
C SER A 237 25.66 -49.62 6.54
N LEU A 238 24.34 -49.74 6.66
CA LEU A 238 23.47 -48.83 7.38
C LEU A 238 22.70 -49.58 8.48
N ILE A 239 22.46 -48.89 9.59
CA ILE A 239 21.61 -49.37 10.68
C ILE A 239 20.42 -48.42 10.81
N PHE A 240 19.22 -48.91 10.54
CA PHE A 240 17.97 -48.14 10.63
C PHE A 240 17.16 -48.56 11.85
N GLU A 241 16.45 -47.62 12.46
CA GLU A 241 15.44 -47.92 13.46
C GLU A 241 14.05 -47.66 12.88
N ILE A 242 13.19 -48.67 12.89
CA ILE A 242 11.80 -48.56 12.46
C ILE A 242 10.95 -49.20 13.57
N ASP A 243 10.02 -48.45 14.15
CA ASP A 243 9.15 -48.89 15.26
C ASP A 243 9.93 -49.57 16.40
N SER A 244 11.07 -48.98 16.79
CA SER A 244 11.98 -49.50 17.81
C SER A 244 12.66 -50.84 17.49
N ILE A 245 12.66 -51.26 16.22
CA ILE A 245 13.40 -52.41 15.71
C ILE A 245 14.58 -51.91 14.87
N PHE A 246 15.76 -52.45 15.14
CA PHE A 246 16.97 -52.14 14.36
C PHE A 246 17.15 -53.11 13.18
N TYR A 247 17.33 -52.55 11.99
CA TYR A 247 17.61 -53.27 10.76
C TYR A 247 19.02 -52.96 10.27
N ILE A 248 19.74 -53.97 9.81
CA ILE A 248 21.05 -53.83 9.16
C ILE A 248 20.81 -54.00 7.66
N TYR A 249 21.33 -53.08 6.86
CA TYR A 249 21.17 -53.11 5.41
C TYR A 249 22.45 -52.67 4.71
N ASN A 250 22.82 -53.40 3.64
CA ASN A 250 24.01 -53.14 2.86
C ASN A 250 23.63 -52.58 1.50
N LEU A 251 23.60 -51.25 1.40
CA LEU A 251 23.24 -50.54 0.17
C LEU A 251 24.37 -50.70 -0.86
N SER A 252 24.09 -51.35 -2.00
CA SER A 252 25.05 -51.39 -3.10
C SER A 252 25.30 -49.99 -3.66
N LEU A 253 26.58 -49.65 -3.89
CA LEU A 253 26.96 -48.40 -4.55
C LEU A 253 26.35 -48.31 -5.94
N LYS A 254 26.33 -49.41 -6.70
CA LYS A 254 25.74 -49.44 -8.05
C LYS A 254 24.26 -49.07 -8.06
N ASP A 255 23.50 -49.57 -7.09
CA ASP A 255 22.07 -49.27 -6.98
C ASP A 255 21.84 -47.81 -6.56
N LEU A 256 22.65 -47.31 -5.62
CA LEU A 256 22.62 -45.90 -5.22
C LEU A 256 22.91 -44.98 -6.41
N GLU A 257 23.97 -45.25 -7.17
CA GLU A 257 24.34 -44.50 -8.36
C GLU A 257 23.25 -44.53 -9.44
N ALA A 258 22.59 -45.69 -9.64
CA ALA A 258 21.47 -45.80 -10.56
C ALA A 258 20.26 -44.96 -10.14
N ILE A 259 19.89 -44.97 -8.85
CA ILE A 259 18.81 -44.15 -8.29
C ILE A 259 19.12 -42.66 -8.49
N ILE A 260 20.33 -42.23 -8.18
CA ILE A 260 20.76 -40.83 -8.35
C ILE A 260 20.66 -40.44 -9.83
N TYR A 261 21.26 -41.23 -10.73
CA TYR A 261 21.29 -40.92 -12.16
C TYR A 261 19.89 -40.74 -12.77
N GLN A 262 18.93 -41.54 -12.34
CA GLN A 262 17.53 -41.47 -12.83
C GLN A 262 16.82 -40.19 -12.41
N ASN A 263 17.19 -39.61 -11.26
CA ASN A 263 16.54 -38.43 -10.70
C ASN A 263 17.23 -37.11 -11.10
N LEU A 264 18.42 -37.16 -11.71
CA LEU A 264 19.13 -35.96 -12.15
C LEU A 264 18.54 -35.37 -13.45
N PRO A 265 18.43 -34.03 -13.57
CA PRO A 265 17.90 -33.36 -14.76
C PRO A 265 18.91 -33.29 -15.92
N ILE A 266 19.49 -34.42 -16.30
CA ILE A 266 20.62 -34.49 -17.26
C ILE A 266 20.23 -33.89 -18.61
N ARG A 267 19.04 -34.22 -19.12
CA ARG A 267 18.56 -33.73 -20.42
C ARG A 267 18.33 -32.22 -20.41
N GLU A 268 17.71 -31.71 -19.35
CA GLU A 268 17.43 -30.29 -19.21
C GLU A 268 18.71 -29.47 -19.06
N LEU A 269 19.65 -29.93 -18.24
CA LEU A 269 20.98 -29.33 -18.13
C LEU A 269 21.65 -29.25 -19.51
N GLN A 270 21.61 -30.33 -20.28
CA GLN A 270 22.20 -30.36 -21.62
C GLN A 270 21.53 -29.36 -22.57
N ASP A 271 20.21 -29.28 -22.56
CA ASP A 271 19.45 -28.32 -23.39
C ASP A 271 19.77 -26.87 -22.99
N THR A 272 19.87 -26.57 -21.69
CA THR A 272 20.22 -25.24 -21.17
C THR A 272 21.64 -24.84 -21.54
N ILE A 273 22.62 -25.74 -21.38
CA ILE A 273 24.03 -25.50 -21.75
C ILE A 273 24.16 -25.21 -23.25
N ASN A 274 23.51 -26.01 -24.09
CA ASN A 274 23.59 -25.86 -25.54
C ASN A 274 23.01 -24.53 -26.04
N LYS A 275 21.96 -24.02 -25.39
CA LYS A 275 21.34 -22.73 -25.74
C LYS A 275 22.18 -21.52 -25.32
N ASN A 276 23.07 -21.68 -24.35
CA ASN A 276 23.70 -20.60 -23.60
C ASN A 276 25.24 -20.62 -23.72
N SER A 277 25.74 -20.56 -24.96
CA SER A 277 27.17 -20.70 -25.29
C SER A 277 28.11 -19.62 -24.70
N GLN A 278 27.56 -18.48 -24.26
CA GLN A 278 28.28 -17.37 -23.65
C GLN A 278 28.71 -17.63 -22.20
N PHE A 279 28.26 -18.73 -21.59
CA PHE A 279 28.58 -19.11 -20.21
C PHE A 279 29.53 -20.32 -20.15
N ASN A 280 30.21 -20.43 -19.01
CA ASN A 280 30.82 -21.68 -18.55
C ASN A 280 29.94 -22.25 -17.45
N PHE A 281 29.74 -23.56 -17.47
CA PHE A 281 28.86 -24.23 -16.50
C PHE A 281 29.64 -25.12 -15.56
N VAL A 282 29.23 -25.12 -14.30
CA VAL A 282 29.77 -25.94 -13.24
C VAL A 282 28.62 -26.64 -12.53
N LEU A 283 28.79 -27.93 -12.23
CA LEU A 283 27.89 -28.70 -11.38
C LEU A 283 28.56 -29.00 -10.04
N LEU A 284 27.91 -28.58 -8.97
CA LEU A 284 28.19 -28.91 -7.58
C LEU A 284 27.07 -29.80 -7.06
N SER A 285 27.44 -30.96 -6.54
CA SER A 285 26.50 -31.79 -5.78
C SER A 285 27.24 -32.86 -5.00
N SER A 286 26.77 -33.11 -3.79
CA SER A 286 27.20 -34.21 -2.92
C SER A 286 27.13 -35.57 -3.62
N TYR A 287 26.24 -35.74 -4.61
CA TYR A 287 26.11 -36.96 -5.41
C TYR A 287 27.37 -37.27 -6.25
N THR A 288 28.13 -36.24 -6.61
CA THR A 288 29.36 -36.38 -7.43
C THR A 288 30.56 -36.90 -6.65
N GLN A 289 30.42 -37.11 -5.34
CA GLN A 289 31.43 -37.79 -4.52
C GLN A 289 31.53 -39.28 -4.87
N LEU A 290 30.49 -39.86 -5.45
CA LEU A 290 30.48 -41.25 -5.92
C LEU A 290 31.33 -41.37 -7.20
N PRO A 291 32.37 -42.24 -7.23
CA PRO A 291 33.33 -42.30 -8.32
C PRO A 291 32.71 -42.57 -9.70
N SER A 292 31.80 -43.53 -9.82
CA SER A 292 31.22 -43.87 -11.14
C SER A 292 30.26 -42.79 -11.61
N MET A 293 29.50 -42.16 -10.70
CA MET A 293 28.62 -41.04 -11.05
C MET A 293 29.39 -39.87 -11.65
N ARG A 294 30.50 -39.47 -11.01
CA ARG A 294 31.34 -38.39 -11.53
C ARG A 294 31.87 -38.73 -12.91
N ASP A 295 32.35 -39.95 -13.10
CA ASP A 295 32.87 -40.43 -14.38
C ASP A 295 31.81 -40.41 -15.48
N VAL A 296 30.59 -40.88 -15.18
CA VAL A 296 29.47 -40.91 -16.12
C VAL A 296 29.07 -39.49 -16.52
N LEU A 297 28.89 -38.57 -15.57
CA LEU A 297 28.55 -37.18 -15.87
C LEU A 297 29.66 -36.47 -16.65
N THR A 298 30.92 -36.69 -16.26
CA THR A 298 32.08 -36.12 -16.97
C THR A 298 32.15 -36.60 -18.41
N ARG A 299 31.88 -37.88 -18.69
CA ARG A 299 31.83 -38.41 -20.06
C ARG A 299 30.63 -37.88 -20.84
N HIS A 300 29.46 -37.76 -20.21
CA HIS A 300 28.23 -37.29 -20.85
C HIS A 300 28.34 -35.83 -21.30
N PHE A 301 28.82 -34.96 -20.43
CA PHE A 301 28.91 -33.52 -20.71
C PHE A 301 30.26 -33.08 -21.30
N SER A 302 31.31 -33.91 -21.20
CA SER A 302 32.65 -33.59 -21.70
C SER A 302 33.14 -32.21 -21.20
N THR A 303 33.47 -31.29 -22.11
CA THR A 303 33.95 -29.94 -21.78
C THR A 303 32.83 -28.90 -21.59
N SER A 304 31.56 -29.28 -21.79
CA SER A 304 30.43 -28.35 -21.74
C SER A 304 29.94 -28.05 -20.32
N LEU A 305 30.22 -28.96 -19.36
CA LEU A 305 29.91 -28.83 -17.93
C LEU A 305 31.07 -29.37 -17.11
N LEU A 306 31.63 -28.55 -16.22
CA LEU A 306 32.66 -29.01 -15.29
C LEU A 306 32.01 -29.66 -14.06
N ILE A 307 32.34 -30.93 -13.82
CA ILE A 307 31.91 -31.68 -12.63
C ILE A 307 32.97 -31.56 -11.52
N ILE A 308 32.64 -30.85 -10.45
CA ILE A 308 33.58 -30.55 -9.37
C ILE A 308 33.79 -31.74 -8.45
N ASN A 309 35.02 -31.89 -7.96
CA ASN A 309 35.32 -32.82 -6.89
C ASN A 309 35.01 -32.19 -5.52
N ASN A 310 33.86 -32.54 -4.94
CA ASN A 310 33.44 -31.96 -3.66
C ASN A 310 34.34 -32.37 -2.47
N SER A 311 35.15 -33.42 -2.60
CA SER A 311 36.09 -33.86 -1.54
C SER A 311 37.31 -32.94 -1.36
N GLN A 312 37.56 -32.02 -2.31
CA GLN A 312 38.72 -31.11 -2.29
C GLN A 312 38.30 -29.67 -1.99
N ASN A 313 37.60 -29.44 -0.87
CA ASN A 313 37.27 -28.08 -0.46
C ASN A 313 38.51 -27.36 0.12
N VAL A 314 38.65 -26.07 -0.19
CA VAL A 314 39.82 -25.27 0.25
C VAL A 314 39.45 -23.95 0.92
N PHE A 315 38.16 -23.75 1.25
CA PHE A 315 37.70 -22.46 1.79
C PHE A 315 38.44 -22.03 3.07
N LYS A 316 38.77 -22.98 3.96
CA LYS A 316 39.55 -22.69 5.18
C LYS A 316 40.94 -22.12 4.87
N ASP A 317 41.58 -22.62 3.83
CA ASP A 317 42.90 -22.15 3.40
C ASP A 317 42.80 -20.79 2.68
N ILE A 318 41.78 -20.61 1.84
CA ILE A 318 41.44 -19.31 1.23
C ILE A 318 41.16 -18.26 2.30
N TRP A 319 40.41 -18.60 3.35
CA TRP A 319 40.10 -17.70 4.45
C TRP A 319 41.36 -17.24 5.18
N ARG A 320 42.28 -18.17 5.47
CA ARG A 320 43.60 -17.84 6.06
C ARG A 320 44.42 -16.95 5.15
N GLU A 321 44.44 -17.24 3.84
CA GLU A 321 45.14 -16.42 2.85
C GLU A 321 44.55 -15.01 2.77
N LYS A 322 43.22 -14.88 2.84
CA LYS A 322 42.48 -13.62 2.90
C LYS A 322 42.87 -12.80 4.14
N LEU A 323 42.92 -13.42 5.32
CA LEU A 323 43.33 -12.74 6.55
C LEU A 323 44.77 -12.22 6.47
N ASN A 324 45.67 -12.94 5.81
CA ASN A 324 47.06 -12.56 5.65
C ASN A 324 47.28 -11.48 4.58
N SER A 325 46.62 -11.60 3.42
CA SER A 325 46.86 -10.76 2.23
C SER A 325 45.82 -9.65 2.05
N GLN A 326 44.77 -9.65 2.87
CA GLN A 326 43.70 -8.66 2.92
C GLN A 326 43.01 -8.41 1.57
N PHE A 327 42.80 -9.46 0.77
CA PHE A 327 42.05 -9.35 -0.48
C PHE A 327 40.53 -9.49 -0.26
N PRO A 328 39.71 -8.83 -1.09
CA PRO A 328 38.26 -8.94 -1.00
C PRO A 328 37.79 -10.34 -1.44
N LEU A 329 36.86 -10.95 -0.72
CA LEU A 329 36.26 -12.21 -1.18
C LEU A 329 35.36 -12.01 -2.41
N TYR A 330 34.79 -10.83 -2.60
CA TYR A 330 33.96 -10.54 -3.77
C TYR A 330 33.83 -9.03 -4.01
N GLY A 331 33.44 -8.69 -5.23
CA GLY A 331 32.85 -7.41 -5.57
C GLY A 331 31.34 -7.55 -5.84
N GLN A 332 30.59 -6.48 -5.62
CA GLN A 332 29.17 -6.41 -5.91
C GLN A 332 28.88 -5.12 -6.68
N HIS A 333 28.16 -5.24 -7.80
CA HIS A 333 27.57 -4.09 -8.46
C HIS A 333 26.49 -3.48 -7.58
N LEU A 334 26.56 -2.17 -7.40
CA LEU A 334 25.51 -1.42 -6.75
C LEU A 334 24.21 -1.54 -7.56
N ASP A 335 23.13 -1.98 -6.91
CA ASP A 335 21.81 -2.04 -7.52
C ASP A 335 21.41 -0.67 -8.08
N ARG A 336 20.72 -0.67 -9.23
CA ARG A 336 20.12 0.55 -9.78
C ARG A 336 18.88 0.86 -8.98
N ILE A 337 19.00 1.73 -7.98
CA ILE A 337 17.86 2.26 -7.23
C ILE A 337 17.49 3.61 -7.85
N SER A 338 16.27 3.70 -8.37
CA SER A 338 15.75 4.89 -9.05
C SER A 338 14.48 5.37 -8.36
N PHE A 339 14.46 6.62 -7.93
CA PHE A 339 13.28 7.31 -7.40
C PHE A 339 12.67 8.19 -8.47
N PHE A 340 11.34 8.22 -8.54
CA PHE A 340 10.61 8.98 -9.55
C PHE A 340 9.90 10.15 -8.89
N VAL A 341 10.35 11.36 -9.25
CA VAL A 341 9.77 12.62 -8.76
C VAL A 341 9.12 13.35 -9.91
N LYS A 342 7.85 13.74 -9.75
CA LYS A 342 7.11 14.47 -10.78
C LYS A 342 7.27 15.97 -10.56
N LYS A 343 7.89 16.66 -11.51
CA LYS A 343 8.09 18.12 -11.49
C LYS A 343 7.65 18.69 -12.84
N ASP A 344 6.74 19.66 -12.83
CA ASP A 344 6.32 20.41 -14.04
C ASP A 344 5.91 19.53 -15.25
N ARG A 345 5.23 18.39 -14.99
CA ARG A 345 4.80 17.36 -15.96
C ARG A 345 5.91 16.45 -16.51
N GLU A 346 7.15 16.64 -16.09
CA GLU A 346 8.24 15.73 -16.36
C GLU A 346 8.46 14.80 -15.16
N VAL A 347 8.72 13.53 -15.45
CA VAL A 347 9.15 12.55 -14.44
C VAL A 347 10.66 12.61 -14.41
N ILE A 348 11.20 13.09 -13.30
CA ILE A 348 12.64 13.12 -13.04
C ILE A 348 12.99 11.80 -12.37
N GLU A 349 13.89 11.05 -12.98
CA GLU A 349 14.52 9.89 -12.38
C GLU A 349 15.74 10.34 -11.57
N ILE A 350 15.71 10.07 -10.26
CA ILE A 350 16.86 10.24 -9.37
C ILE A 350 17.45 8.86 -9.16
N SER A 351 18.66 8.61 -9.63
CA SER A 351 19.26 7.27 -9.59
C SER A 351 20.62 7.27 -8.90
N LEU A 352 21.01 6.12 -8.36
CA LEU A 352 22.37 5.91 -7.87
C LEU A 352 23.32 5.67 -9.05
N PRO A 353 24.51 6.31 -9.08
CA PRO A 353 25.49 6.06 -10.12
C PRO A 353 26.02 4.62 -10.06
N PRO A 354 26.34 3.99 -11.21
CA PRO A 354 26.83 2.62 -11.25
C PRO A 354 28.21 2.51 -10.61
N LYS A 355 28.40 1.53 -9.73
CA LYS A 355 29.68 1.30 -9.05
C LYS A 355 29.84 -0.16 -8.63
N VAL A 356 31.08 -0.63 -8.56
CA VAL A 356 31.44 -1.92 -7.93
C VAL A 356 32.03 -1.62 -6.56
N CYS A 357 31.51 -2.29 -5.53
CA CYS A 357 32.01 -2.22 -4.17
C CYS A 357 32.63 -3.56 -3.80
N TYR A 358 33.74 -3.59 -3.06
CA TYR A 358 34.41 -4.85 -2.70
C TYR A 358 34.35 -5.10 -1.21
N GLU A 359 34.29 -6.37 -0.84
CA GLU A 359 34.32 -6.79 0.56
C GLU A 359 35.62 -6.34 1.23
N GLY A 360 35.54 -5.84 2.47
CA GLY A 360 36.70 -5.33 3.19
C GLY A 360 37.10 -3.88 2.88
N ASP A 361 36.62 -3.29 1.79
CA ASP A 361 36.79 -1.84 1.53
C ASP A 361 36.09 -0.99 2.60
N GLN A 362 36.47 0.29 2.69
CA GLN A 362 35.75 1.26 3.51
C GLN A 362 34.29 1.37 3.06
N GLU A 363 33.38 1.59 4.02
CA GLU A 363 31.97 1.76 3.71
C GLU A 363 31.81 2.91 2.72
N LEU A 364 31.21 2.59 1.57
CA LEU A 364 31.03 3.54 0.51
C LEU A 364 29.71 4.29 0.76
N THR A 365 29.80 5.61 0.70
CA THR A 365 28.64 6.49 0.68
C THR A 365 28.40 6.96 -0.75
N VAL A 366 27.21 6.70 -1.29
CA VAL A 366 26.76 7.11 -2.61
C VAL A 366 25.51 7.97 -2.46
N TYR A 367 25.45 9.08 -3.17
CA TYR A 367 24.27 9.94 -3.21
C TYR A 367 23.51 9.69 -4.50
N ALA A 368 22.18 9.65 -4.41
CA ALA A 368 21.34 9.62 -5.61
C ALA A 368 21.35 10.99 -6.27
N ALA A 369 21.42 11.01 -7.59
CA ALA A 369 21.49 12.24 -8.36
C ALA A 369 20.55 12.20 -9.57
N TYR A 370 20.23 13.38 -10.09
CA TYR A 370 19.45 13.55 -11.32
C TYR A 370 20.08 14.61 -12.21
N ASP A 371 19.85 14.49 -13.52
CA ASP A 371 20.31 15.47 -14.48
C ASP A 371 19.35 16.66 -14.55
N LYS A 372 19.89 17.86 -14.40
CA LYS A 372 19.18 19.12 -14.56
C LYS A 372 20.00 20.03 -15.48
N ASN A 373 19.59 20.12 -16.74
CA ASN A 373 20.23 20.92 -17.77
C ASN A 373 21.72 20.56 -18.01
N GLY A 374 22.08 19.27 -17.90
CA GLY A 374 23.44 18.77 -18.08
C GLY A 374 24.31 18.89 -16.82
N ILE A 375 23.72 19.20 -15.67
CA ILE A 375 24.39 19.27 -14.36
C ILE A 375 23.73 18.26 -13.43
N GLU A 376 24.55 17.39 -12.85
CA GLU A 376 24.12 16.38 -11.87
C GLU A 376 23.85 17.07 -10.51
N GLU A 377 22.61 17.02 -10.02
CA GLU A 377 22.20 17.53 -8.70
C GLU A 377 21.86 16.38 -7.74
N GLU A 378 22.44 16.40 -6.54
CA GLU A 378 22.17 15.43 -5.46
C GLU A 378 21.07 15.88 -4.47
N GLU A 379 20.71 17.16 -4.52
CA GLU A 379 19.71 17.78 -3.63
C GLU A 379 18.34 17.86 -4.30
N PHE A 380 17.30 17.41 -3.61
CA PHE A 380 15.92 17.49 -4.06
C PHE A 380 15.02 18.15 -3.03
N THR A 381 13.98 18.84 -3.49
CA THR A 381 13.11 19.64 -2.61
C THR A 381 11.81 18.91 -2.31
N ILE A 382 11.47 18.80 -1.03
CA ILE A 382 10.14 18.40 -0.54
C ILE A 382 9.39 19.62 0.01
N LYS A 383 8.08 19.67 -0.24
CA LYS A 383 7.20 20.79 0.17
C LYS A 383 6.18 20.43 1.24
N LYS A 384 6.25 19.19 1.73
CA LYS A 384 5.33 18.62 2.73
C LYS A 384 6.14 17.98 3.85
N ASP A 385 5.52 17.87 5.01
CA ASP A 385 5.99 17.12 6.18
C ASP A 385 6.20 15.63 5.86
N SER A 386 5.41 15.06 4.95
CA SER A 386 5.62 13.72 4.44
C SER A 386 5.41 13.61 2.93
N VAL A 387 6.25 12.81 2.27
CA VAL A 387 6.19 12.53 0.83
C VAL A 387 6.35 11.03 0.62
N VAL A 388 5.59 10.48 -0.33
CA VAL A 388 5.73 9.10 -0.79
C VAL A 388 6.32 9.11 -2.19
N LEU A 389 7.45 8.44 -2.38
CA LEU A 389 8.15 8.35 -3.66
C LEU A 389 8.01 6.95 -4.24
N GLN A 390 7.58 6.87 -5.49
CA GLN A 390 7.73 5.66 -6.28
C GLN A 390 9.22 5.41 -6.51
N PHE A 391 9.62 4.15 -6.42
CA PHE A 391 10.99 3.77 -6.69
C PHE A 391 11.03 2.40 -7.38
N LYS A 392 12.10 2.18 -8.12
CA LYS A 392 12.42 0.91 -8.76
C LYS A 392 13.79 0.44 -8.34
N ILE A 393 13.97 -0.87 -8.32
CA ILE A 393 15.26 -1.52 -8.15
C ILE A 393 15.51 -2.32 -9.42
N ASN A 394 16.65 -2.10 -10.06
CA ASN A 394 17.04 -2.82 -11.28
C ASN A 394 15.93 -2.78 -12.35
N ASP A 395 15.32 -1.60 -12.49
CA ASP A 395 14.21 -1.30 -13.41
C ASP A 395 12.86 -1.98 -13.12
N GLU A 396 12.72 -2.63 -11.96
CA GLU A 396 11.47 -3.27 -11.51
C GLU A 396 10.84 -2.57 -10.30
N PRO A 397 9.50 -2.52 -10.21
CA PRO A 397 8.82 -2.07 -9.00
C PRO A 397 9.10 -3.03 -7.84
N PHE A 398 9.27 -2.50 -6.64
CA PHE A 398 9.43 -3.32 -5.45
C PHE A 398 8.07 -3.80 -4.97
N ILE A 399 7.86 -5.10 -4.77
CA ILE A 399 6.55 -5.67 -4.40
C ILE A 399 6.58 -6.20 -2.96
N ASN A 400 5.61 -5.80 -2.13
CA ASN A 400 5.36 -6.40 -0.83
C ASN A 400 4.81 -7.82 -1.05
N ARG A 401 5.39 -8.81 -0.39
CA ARG A 401 5.02 -10.21 -0.57
C ARG A 401 3.81 -10.64 0.23
N GLU A 402 3.54 -10.00 1.36
CA GLU A 402 2.36 -10.30 2.17
C GLU A 402 1.09 -9.76 1.52
N THR A 403 1.18 -8.58 0.91
CA THR A 403 0.02 -7.89 0.31
C THR A 403 -0.02 -7.96 -1.21
N LEU A 404 1.05 -8.41 -1.86
CA LEU A 404 1.24 -8.47 -3.32
C LEU A 404 1.09 -7.12 -4.02
N LYS A 405 1.26 -6.02 -3.29
CA LYS A 405 1.20 -4.65 -3.80
C LYS A 405 2.60 -4.13 -4.10
N GLU A 406 2.71 -3.25 -5.09
CA GLU A 406 3.91 -2.41 -5.23
C GLU A 406 4.18 -1.66 -3.93
N GLN A 407 5.42 -1.31 -3.63
CA GLN A 407 5.81 -0.53 -2.47
C GLN A 407 6.41 0.79 -2.91
N CYS A 408 6.18 1.81 -2.10
CA CYS A 408 6.78 3.12 -2.24
C CYS A 408 7.64 3.46 -1.03
N TYR A 409 8.52 4.42 -1.22
CA TYR A 409 9.38 4.93 -0.16
C TYR A 409 8.74 6.15 0.48
N LYS A 410 8.22 6.00 1.70
CA LYS A 410 7.67 7.10 2.49
C LYS A 410 8.78 7.82 3.22
N ILE A 411 8.78 9.13 3.12
CA ILE A 411 9.70 10.07 3.77
C ILE A 411 8.85 10.93 4.70
N GLY A 412 9.23 11.00 5.97
CA GLY A 412 8.65 11.91 6.96
C GLY A 412 9.75 12.85 7.47
N ASN A 413 9.51 14.14 7.37
CA ASN A 413 10.37 15.16 7.95
C ASN A 413 9.86 15.55 9.34
N GLN A 414 10.39 14.88 10.37
CA GLN A 414 10.07 15.19 11.77
C GLN A 414 10.55 16.59 12.23
N TYR A 415 11.31 17.30 11.40
CA TYR A 415 11.82 18.66 11.67
C TYR A 415 11.12 19.73 10.81
N PHE A 416 9.97 19.40 10.20
CA PHE A 416 9.28 20.31 9.27
C PHE A 416 8.89 21.64 9.92
N ASP A 417 8.42 21.61 11.17
CA ASP A 417 8.02 22.80 11.93
C ASP A 417 9.21 23.71 12.32
N GLU A 418 10.44 23.21 12.23
CA GLU A 418 11.67 23.98 12.50
C GLU A 418 12.15 24.74 11.25
N ALA A 419 11.61 24.45 10.07
CA ALA A 419 12.04 25.04 8.82
C ALA A 419 11.39 26.43 8.61
N ILE A 420 12.23 27.44 8.37
CA ILE A 420 11.78 28.83 8.09
C ILE A 420 11.11 28.93 6.70
N SER A 421 11.37 27.97 5.80
CA SER A 421 10.76 27.87 4.47
C SER A 421 9.82 26.67 4.36
N SER A 422 8.73 26.85 3.61
CA SER A 422 7.80 25.79 3.19
C SER A 422 8.41 24.74 2.24
N GLU A 423 9.71 24.82 1.99
CA GLU A 423 10.49 23.94 1.12
C GLU A 423 11.71 23.44 1.89
N THR A 424 11.87 22.12 2.01
CA THR A 424 13.03 21.48 2.61
C THR A 424 13.84 20.76 1.52
N LYS A 425 15.14 21.05 1.44
CA LYS A 425 16.05 20.27 0.61
C LYS A 425 16.51 19.02 1.33
N ILE A 426 16.55 17.90 0.61
CA ILE A 426 16.94 16.59 1.12
C ILE A 426 17.90 15.88 0.16
N LYS A 427 18.63 14.88 0.66
CA LYS A 427 19.58 14.02 -0.06
C LYS A 427 19.30 12.55 0.22
N VAL A 428 19.32 11.70 -0.80
CA VAL A 428 19.20 10.23 -0.63
C VAL A 428 20.61 9.71 -0.54
N ARG A 429 20.95 9.14 0.63
CA ARG A 429 22.24 8.57 0.93
C ARG A 429 22.12 7.05 0.96
N PHE A 430 22.88 6.38 0.11
CA PHE A 430 23.04 4.94 0.15
C PHE A 430 24.43 4.57 0.69
N ARG A 431 24.46 3.83 1.78
CA ARG A 431 25.70 3.34 2.42
C ARG A 431 25.80 1.85 2.18
N ILE A 432 26.85 1.44 1.48
CA ILE A 432 27.09 0.05 1.13
C ILE A 432 28.49 -0.37 1.55
N LYS A 433 28.56 -1.52 2.21
CA LYS A 433 29.80 -2.24 2.48
C LYS A 433 29.51 -3.72 2.25
N PRO A 434 30.05 -4.33 1.18
CA PRO A 434 29.79 -5.74 0.91
C PRO A 434 30.13 -6.61 2.12
N GLY A 435 29.21 -7.52 2.44
CA GLY A 435 29.26 -8.39 3.62
C GLY A 435 28.58 -7.81 4.85
N ILE A 436 28.08 -6.56 4.78
CA ILE A 436 27.26 -5.92 5.80
C ILE A 436 25.95 -5.46 5.16
N ILE A 437 24.87 -5.41 5.95
CA ILE A 437 23.57 -4.91 5.51
C ILE A 437 23.72 -3.46 4.97
N PRO A 438 23.31 -3.18 3.72
CA PRO A 438 23.32 -1.84 3.17
C PRO A 438 22.24 -0.95 3.80
N LYS A 439 22.46 0.36 3.84
CA LYS A 439 21.54 1.34 4.44
C LYS A 439 21.14 2.40 3.43
N LEU A 440 19.84 2.54 3.22
CA LEU A 440 19.22 3.66 2.51
C LEU A 440 18.71 4.67 3.54
N GLU A 441 19.25 5.89 3.50
CA GLU A 441 18.97 6.96 4.46
C GLU A 441 18.61 8.24 3.70
N ILE A 442 17.76 9.07 4.31
CA ILE A 442 17.41 10.38 3.75
C ILE A 442 17.87 11.45 4.71
N LEU A 443 18.60 12.44 4.19
CA LEU A 443 19.17 13.53 4.96
C LEU A 443 18.48 14.84 4.61
N ASP A 444 18.31 15.73 5.58
CA ASP A 444 17.96 17.12 5.31
C ASP A 444 19.20 17.97 4.94
N HIS A 445 18.96 19.25 4.63
CA HIS A 445 20.00 20.24 4.33
C HIS A 445 21.05 20.43 5.45
N GLN A 446 20.76 20.01 6.69
CA GLN A 446 21.66 20.07 7.84
C GLN A 446 22.39 18.73 8.08
N GLY A 447 22.11 17.71 7.27
CA GLY A 447 22.67 16.37 7.41
C GLY A 447 21.99 15.50 8.47
N ARG A 448 20.80 15.89 8.96
CA ARG A 448 20.00 15.11 9.92
C ARG A 448 19.21 14.03 9.19
N ILE A 449 19.13 12.84 9.77
CA ILE A 449 18.42 11.70 9.18
C ILE A 449 16.90 11.90 9.35
N LEU A 450 16.16 11.81 8.25
CA LEU A 450 14.70 11.85 8.22
C LEU A 450 14.11 10.46 8.41
N ASN A 451 12.90 10.40 8.98
CA ASN A 451 12.15 9.17 9.09
C ASN A 451 11.82 8.65 7.68
N SER A 452 12.11 7.38 7.43
CA SER A 452 11.73 6.76 6.17
C SER A 452 11.38 5.28 6.32
N SER A 453 10.45 4.82 5.49
CA SER A 453 9.97 3.44 5.53
C SER A 453 9.38 3.02 4.19
N LEU A 454 9.46 1.73 3.89
CA LEU A 454 8.66 1.14 2.82
C LEU A 454 7.20 1.10 3.26
N VAL A 455 6.31 1.53 2.37
CA VAL A 455 4.85 1.45 2.55
C VAL A 455 4.27 0.80 1.31
N ASP A 456 3.19 0.07 1.46
CA ASP A 456 2.47 -0.43 0.29
C ASP A 456 2.01 0.76 -0.54
N PHE A 457 2.26 0.65 -1.83
CA PHE A 457 1.52 1.35 -2.85
C PHE A 457 0.09 0.84 -2.79
N GLU A 458 -0.66 1.39 -1.85
CA GLU A 458 -2.04 1.68 -2.12
C GLU A 458 -2.00 2.52 -3.39
N GLU A 459 -2.68 2.06 -4.46
CA GLU A 459 -3.03 2.98 -5.53
C GLU A 459 -3.43 4.27 -4.82
N PRO A 460 -2.72 5.38 -5.04
CA PRO A 460 -3.26 6.65 -4.66
C PRO A 460 -4.61 6.62 -5.34
N THR A 461 -5.71 6.60 -4.60
CA THR A 461 -7.04 6.88 -5.13
C THR A 461 -6.83 7.94 -6.19
N PRO A 462 -7.06 7.61 -7.48
CA PRO A 462 -6.27 8.03 -8.63
C PRO A 462 -5.68 9.42 -8.46
N ASN A 463 -4.53 9.51 -7.79
CA ASN A 463 -3.93 10.78 -7.44
C ASN A 463 -2.68 10.98 -8.31
N LEU A 464 -2.99 11.42 -9.54
CA LEU A 464 -2.36 12.53 -10.25
C LEU A 464 -1.37 12.21 -11.39
N SER A 465 -1.94 11.78 -12.51
CA SER A 465 -1.85 12.67 -13.66
C SER A 465 -2.52 13.99 -13.31
N LEU A 466 -1.70 14.98 -12.95
CA LEU A 466 -2.03 16.40 -13.03
C LEU A 466 -2.92 16.62 -14.24
N THR A 467 -4.10 17.18 -13.99
CA THR A 467 -5.17 17.49 -14.92
C THR A 467 -6.33 16.48 -15.04
N SER A 468 -7.33 16.60 -14.16
CA SER A 468 -8.64 15.94 -14.31
C SER A 468 -9.68 16.94 -14.80
N GLY A 469 -10.62 16.46 -15.63
CA GLY A 469 -11.75 17.24 -16.12
C GLY A 469 -12.89 17.43 -15.12
N PHE A 470 -12.67 17.12 -13.84
CA PHE A 470 -13.71 17.00 -12.81
C PHE A 470 -13.12 17.08 -11.39
N LEU A 471 -13.99 17.37 -10.40
CA LEU A 471 -13.62 17.30 -8.97
C LEU A 471 -13.76 15.84 -8.47
N PRO A 472 -12.72 15.23 -7.89
CA PRO A 472 -12.76 13.84 -7.45
C PRO A 472 -13.80 13.58 -6.35
N LEU A 473 -14.58 12.52 -6.50
CA LEU A 473 -15.62 12.09 -5.56
C LEU A 473 -15.03 11.74 -4.21
N TYR A 474 -13.89 11.04 -4.19
CA TYR A 474 -13.19 10.71 -2.94
C TYR A 474 -12.87 11.97 -2.12
N GLU A 475 -12.29 13.00 -2.76
CA GLU A 475 -11.91 14.25 -2.10
C GLU A 475 -13.14 15.04 -1.60
N ILE A 476 -14.23 15.04 -2.39
CA ILE A 476 -15.51 15.62 -1.96
C ILE A 476 -16.03 14.90 -0.71
N LEU A 477 -16.03 13.56 -0.71
CA LEU A 477 -16.50 12.76 0.42
C LEU A 477 -15.61 12.91 1.65
N LEU A 478 -14.29 12.94 1.46
CA LEU A 478 -13.32 13.16 2.52
C LEU A 478 -13.48 14.54 3.16
N SER A 479 -13.63 15.60 2.36
CA SER A 479 -13.89 16.95 2.86
C SER A 479 -15.21 17.05 3.64
N ARG A 480 -16.28 16.42 3.13
CA ARG A 480 -17.57 16.30 3.85
C ARG A 480 -17.41 15.57 5.19
N HIS A 481 -16.63 14.49 5.21
CA HIS A 481 -16.35 13.71 6.42
C HIS A 481 -15.53 14.51 7.44
N ASN A 482 -14.45 15.16 7.00
CA ASN A 482 -13.60 16.00 7.86
C ASN A 482 -14.38 17.17 8.48
N LYS A 483 -15.22 17.85 7.69
CA LYS A 483 -16.10 18.91 8.22
C LYS A 483 -17.10 18.38 9.25
N SER A 484 -17.63 17.16 9.02
CA SER A 484 -18.54 16.52 9.98
C SER A 484 -17.82 16.16 11.30
N ASN A 485 -16.61 15.60 11.23
CA ASN A 485 -15.82 15.24 12.42
C ASN A 485 -15.44 16.47 13.25
N ARG A 486 -14.99 17.56 12.62
CA ARG A 486 -14.68 18.81 13.33
C ARG A 486 -15.88 19.34 14.12
N LEU A 487 -17.08 19.27 13.55
CA LEU A 487 -18.30 19.67 14.25
C LEU A 487 -18.63 18.73 15.42
N ILE A 488 -18.48 17.42 15.25
CA ILE A 488 -18.66 16.44 16.34
C ILE A 488 -17.71 16.75 17.49
N ASP A 489 -16.46 17.06 17.19
CA ASP A 489 -15.45 17.40 18.19
C ASP A 489 -15.81 18.69 18.94
N THR A 490 -16.23 19.75 18.24
CA THR A 490 -16.74 20.98 18.88
C THR A 490 -17.95 20.69 19.77
N LEU A 491 -18.91 19.90 19.28
CA LEU A 491 -20.08 19.50 20.05
C LEU A 491 -19.69 18.72 21.30
N ASN A 492 -18.73 17.79 21.22
CA ASN A 492 -18.27 16.99 22.35
C ASN A 492 -17.58 17.83 23.43
N GLN A 493 -16.85 18.89 23.06
CA GLN A 493 -16.16 19.78 24.00
C GLN A 493 -17.12 20.68 24.78
N GLU A 494 -18.17 21.20 24.13
CA GLU A 494 -19.14 22.12 24.73
C GLU A 494 -20.44 21.43 25.21
N TRP A 495 -20.47 20.09 25.16
CA TRP A 495 -21.70 19.31 25.24
C TRP A 495 -22.52 19.50 26.52
N SER A 496 -21.83 19.55 27.67
CA SER A 496 -22.47 19.48 28.99
C SER A 496 -23.37 20.69 29.28
N SER A 497 -23.01 21.88 28.78
CA SER A 497 -23.81 23.10 28.93
C SER A 497 -24.84 23.26 27.83
N PHE A 498 -24.48 22.96 26.57
CA PHE A 498 -25.37 23.06 25.42
C PHE A 498 -26.56 22.10 25.53
N SER A 499 -26.32 20.84 25.93
CA SER A 499 -27.35 19.81 26.00
C SER A 499 -28.46 20.13 27.01
N ILE A 500 -28.14 20.75 28.15
CA ILE A 500 -29.13 21.11 29.17
C ILE A 500 -30.02 22.24 28.66
N GLN A 501 -29.42 23.36 28.24
CA GLN A 501 -30.18 24.52 27.75
C GLN A 501 -31.01 24.18 26.51
N LEU A 502 -30.42 23.43 25.57
CA LEU A 502 -31.08 23.02 24.35
C LEU A 502 -32.25 22.08 24.67
N LYS A 503 -32.06 21.04 25.49
CA LYS A 503 -33.12 20.12 25.91
C LYS A 503 -34.27 20.83 26.61
N ASP A 504 -33.99 21.78 27.49
CA ASP A 504 -35.01 22.54 28.22
C ASP A 504 -35.80 23.44 27.28
N ASP A 505 -35.13 24.24 26.44
CA ASP A 505 -35.79 25.11 25.46
C ASP A 505 -36.60 24.31 24.41
N PHE A 506 -36.13 23.12 24.05
CA PHE A 506 -36.80 22.21 23.14
C PHE A 506 -38.02 21.53 23.79
N THR A 507 -37.92 21.12 25.05
CA THR A 507 -39.04 20.53 25.81
C THR A 507 -40.14 21.56 26.04
N ASP A 508 -39.76 22.78 26.43
CA ASP A 508 -40.67 23.92 26.54
C ASP A 508 -41.40 24.21 25.22
N PHE A 509 -40.66 24.22 24.12
CA PHE A 509 -41.22 24.44 22.79
C PHE A 509 -42.22 23.35 22.40
N ALA A 510 -41.91 22.08 22.66
CA ALA A 510 -42.81 20.96 22.41
C ALA A 510 -44.10 21.06 23.24
N ASN A 511 -43.99 21.42 24.52
CA ASN A 511 -45.14 21.58 25.42
C ASN A 511 -46.04 22.75 25.02
N LEU A 512 -45.47 23.86 24.57
CA LEU A 512 -46.25 24.99 24.03
C LEU A 512 -47.02 24.60 22.79
N PHE A 513 -46.42 23.73 21.96
CA PHE A 513 -47.04 23.26 20.73
C PHE A 513 -48.22 22.33 20.98
N ASP A 514 -48.11 21.41 21.94
CA ASP A 514 -49.19 20.47 22.28
C ASP A 514 -50.45 21.17 22.78
N ASN A 515 -50.29 22.33 23.42
CA ASN A 515 -51.39 23.14 23.91
C ASN A 515 -51.91 24.17 22.89
N TYR A 516 -51.21 24.38 21.77
CA TYR A 516 -51.56 25.39 20.77
C TYR A 516 -52.91 25.14 20.11
N HIS A 517 -53.23 23.89 19.80
CA HIS A 517 -54.51 23.53 19.17
C HIS A 517 -55.73 23.86 20.06
N GLN A 518 -55.54 23.86 21.38
CA GLN A 518 -56.58 24.19 22.36
C GLN A 518 -56.58 25.68 22.73
N ASN A 519 -55.43 26.35 22.60
CA ASN A 519 -55.27 27.77 22.91
C ASN A 519 -54.41 28.51 21.86
N PRO A 520 -55.02 29.02 20.77
CA PRO A 520 -54.30 29.74 19.71
C PRO A 520 -53.57 31.02 20.18
N SER A 521 -53.90 31.57 21.36
CA SER A 521 -53.20 32.75 21.92
C SER A 521 -51.73 32.47 22.29
N LEU A 522 -51.34 31.19 22.39
CA LEU A 522 -49.95 30.77 22.63
C LEU A 522 -49.00 31.07 21.45
N ILE A 523 -49.51 31.50 20.29
CA ILE A 523 -48.68 31.79 19.12
C ILE A 523 -47.57 32.80 19.39
N ASN A 524 -47.81 33.78 20.27
CA ASN A 524 -46.81 34.77 20.65
C ASN A 524 -45.62 34.11 21.36
N GLN A 525 -45.89 33.15 22.24
CA GLN A 525 -44.87 32.39 22.97
C GLN A 525 -44.12 31.44 22.04
N ILE A 526 -44.83 30.77 21.13
CA ILE A 526 -44.24 29.90 20.10
C ILE A 526 -43.29 30.69 19.18
N SER A 527 -43.72 31.87 18.73
CA SER A 527 -42.92 32.78 17.91
C SER A 527 -41.63 33.24 18.63
N GLN A 528 -41.74 33.58 19.91
CA GLN A 528 -40.60 34.00 20.73
C GLN A 528 -39.63 32.84 21.01
N LYS A 529 -40.14 31.68 21.44
CA LYS A 529 -39.31 30.49 21.73
C LYS A 529 -38.64 29.93 20.48
N SER A 530 -39.34 29.85 19.35
CA SER A 530 -38.73 29.46 18.07
C SER A 530 -37.63 30.43 17.62
N SER A 531 -37.79 31.74 17.88
CA SER A 531 -36.74 32.73 17.63
C SER A 531 -35.51 32.53 18.52
N ASN A 532 -35.71 32.18 19.79
CA ASN A 532 -34.61 31.87 20.72
C ASN A 532 -33.87 30.58 20.30
N LEU A 533 -34.60 29.53 19.92
CA LEU A 533 -34.01 28.29 19.40
C LEU A 533 -33.16 28.53 18.16
N VAL A 534 -33.62 29.36 17.21
CA VAL A 534 -32.81 29.72 16.03
C VAL A 534 -31.53 30.47 16.43
N LYS A 535 -31.60 31.38 17.41
CA LYS A 535 -30.41 32.10 17.91
C LYS A 535 -29.42 31.12 18.55
N LEU A 536 -29.92 30.20 19.36
CA LEU A 536 -29.14 29.15 19.99
C LEU A 536 -28.44 28.30 18.92
N ILE A 537 -29.17 27.75 17.95
CA ILE A 537 -28.59 26.98 16.83
C ILE A 537 -27.51 27.77 16.08
N ASN A 538 -27.69 29.08 15.88
CA ASN A 538 -26.68 29.91 15.21
C ASN A 538 -25.41 30.16 16.03
N GLN A 539 -25.52 30.16 17.35
CA GLN A 539 -24.39 30.42 18.24
C GLN A 539 -23.38 29.27 18.17
N TYR A 540 -23.87 28.04 18.13
CA TYR A 540 -23.06 26.82 18.10
C TYR A 540 -22.69 26.35 16.69
N GLY A 541 -23.19 27.00 15.64
CA GLY A 541 -22.76 26.78 14.26
C GLY A 541 -21.46 27.51 13.86
N ARG A 542 -20.71 28.06 14.82
CA ARG A 542 -19.45 28.78 14.57
C ARG A 542 -18.27 27.87 14.92
N ILE A 543 -17.69 27.23 13.90
CA ILE A 543 -16.63 26.24 14.06
C ILE A 543 -15.24 26.88 14.14
N ASP A 544 -15.08 28.17 13.77
CA ASP A 544 -13.78 28.84 13.73
C ASP A 544 -13.84 30.27 14.29
N GLU A 545 -12.98 30.59 15.26
CA GLU A 545 -12.88 31.92 15.89
C GLU A 545 -12.31 32.99 14.94
N ASN A 546 -11.61 32.57 13.88
CA ASN A 546 -10.98 33.47 12.91
C ASN A 546 -11.94 33.95 11.81
N ASP A 547 -13.09 33.31 11.61
CA ASP A 547 -14.02 33.64 10.52
C ASP A 547 -15.08 34.69 10.94
N ARG A 548 -14.60 35.85 11.39
CA ARG A 548 -15.42 36.95 11.96
C ARG A 548 -16.45 37.57 11.01
N GLY A 549 -16.57 37.09 9.77
CA GLY A 549 -17.41 37.68 8.72
C GLY A 549 -18.58 36.83 8.21
N LYS A 550 -18.66 35.53 8.50
CA LYS A 550 -19.62 34.64 7.79
C LYS A 550 -20.59 33.97 8.75
N ARG A 551 -21.87 34.05 8.41
CA ARG A 551 -22.98 33.47 9.17
C ARG A 551 -22.85 31.95 9.17
N GLY A 552 -22.49 31.40 10.34
CA GLY A 552 -22.80 30.08 10.88
C GLY A 552 -22.88 28.92 9.88
N LEU A 553 -21.89 28.04 9.95
CA LEU A 553 -21.99 26.72 9.36
C LEU A 553 -23.22 26.01 9.95
N GLU A 554 -24.01 25.51 9.02
CA GLU A 554 -25.23 24.74 9.19
C GLU A 554 -24.87 23.43 9.90
N LEU A 555 -25.69 22.95 10.86
CA LEU A 555 -25.40 21.68 11.57
C LEU A 555 -25.32 20.55 10.54
N TYR A 556 -24.10 20.15 10.16
CA TYR A 556 -23.83 19.08 9.22
C TYR A 556 -23.32 17.82 9.91
N LEU A 557 -24.09 16.74 9.75
CA LEU A 557 -23.70 15.38 10.02
C LEU A 557 -24.09 14.57 8.79
N ASN A 558 -23.15 14.30 7.89
CA ASN A 558 -23.27 13.16 6.98
C ASN A 558 -22.30 12.07 7.44
N ILE A 559 -22.52 11.64 8.67
CA ILE A 559 -21.97 10.42 9.21
C ILE A 559 -23.20 9.59 9.54
N ASP A 560 -23.14 8.32 9.19
CA ASP A 560 -24.03 7.32 9.74
C ASP A 560 -23.85 7.36 11.28
N ILE A 561 -24.63 8.20 11.98
CA ILE A 561 -24.61 8.35 13.46
C ILE A 561 -24.91 6.99 14.14
N SER A 562 -25.30 5.98 13.36
CA SER A 562 -25.42 4.59 13.78
C SER A 562 -24.09 3.94 14.17
N GLN A 563 -22.93 4.44 13.69
CA GLN A 563 -21.62 3.85 13.94
C GLN A 563 -20.74 4.61 14.94
N ASP A 564 -21.11 5.84 15.30
CA ASP A 564 -20.35 6.63 16.27
C ASP A 564 -20.90 6.46 17.69
N ASN A 565 -20.05 5.97 18.61
CA ASN A 565 -20.37 5.71 20.01
C ASN A 565 -20.32 6.98 20.89
N SER A 566 -20.20 8.18 20.30
CA SER A 566 -20.16 9.42 21.05
C SER A 566 -21.49 9.71 21.76
N GLN A 567 -21.44 9.83 23.09
CA GLN A 567 -22.62 10.02 23.95
C GLN A 567 -23.37 11.33 23.64
N GLY A 568 -22.68 12.32 23.09
CA GLY A 568 -23.25 13.60 22.68
C GLY A 568 -24.17 13.48 21.46
N ALA A 569 -23.61 13.13 20.29
CA ALA A 569 -24.37 13.07 19.03
C ALA A 569 -25.66 12.22 19.15
N TYR A 570 -25.59 11.11 19.89
CA TYR A 570 -26.74 10.26 20.20
C TYR A 570 -27.86 10.99 20.97
N ILE A 571 -27.54 11.79 21.99
CA ILE A 571 -28.52 12.53 22.80
C ILE A 571 -29.18 13.67 22.00
N ILE A 572 -28.44 14.43 21.17
CA ILE A 572 -29.09 15.42 20.27
C ILE A 572 -30.01 14.71 19.30
N LYS A 573 -29.57 13.59 18.70
CA LYS A 573 -30.40 12.82 17.77
C LYS A 573 -31.72 12.42 18.43
N GLN A 574 -31.68 11.83 19.63
CA GLN A 574 -32.88 11.46 20.38
C GLN A 574 -33.77 12.66 20.75
N THR A 575 -33.16 13.79 21.13
CA THR A 575 -33.90 15.00 21.52
C THR A 575 -34.58 15.63 20.30
N TYR A 576 -33.87 15.69 19.17
CA TYR A 576 -34.40 16.22 17.92
C TYR A 576 -35.48 15.30 17.33
N GLU A 577 -35.30 13.98 17.34
CA GLU A 577 -36.30 13.02 16.84
C GLU A 577 -37.67 13.20 17.53
N LYS A 578 -37.68 13.43 18.86
CA LYS A 578 -38.91 13.68 19.63
C LYS A 578 -39.65 14.94 19.18
N ILE A 579 -38.93 15.94 18.67
CA ILE A 579 -39.48 17.25 18.31
C ILE A 579 -39.71 17.38 16.81
N GLY A 580 -38.97 16.64 16.00
CA GLY A 580 -39.17 16.56 14.56
C GLY A 580 -40.61 16.21 14.21
N LEU A 581 -41.26 15.32 14.97
CA LEU A 581 -42.69 15.00 14.83
C LEU A 581 -43.60 16.22 15.10
N LYS A 582 -43.27 17.02 16.12
CA LYS A 582 -44.03 18.24 16.46
C LYS A 582 -43.82 19.34 15.41
N ILE A 583 -42.58 19.50 14.94
CA ILE A 583 -42.24 20.40 13.83
C ILE A 583 -43.02 20.02 12.56
N ALA A 584 -43.05 18.74 12.20
CA ALA A 584 -43.79 18.25 11.05
C ALA A 584 -45.29 18.51 11.19
N SER A 585 -45.86 18.19 12.36
CA SER A 585 -47.27 18.46 12.67
C SER A 585 -47.62 19.94 12.57
N PHE A 586 -46.76 20.82 13.08
CA PHE A 586 -46.97 22.27 12.95
C PHE A 586 -46.94 22.73 11.50
N LEU A 587 -45.92 22.33 10.73
CA LEU A 587 -45.78 22.73 9.34
C LEU A 587 -46.94 22.18 8.48
N ALA A 588 -47.42 20.97 8.77
CA ALA A 588 -48.59 20.40 8.12
C ALA A 588 -49.88 21.16 8.49
N THR A 589 -50.06 21.50 9.77
CA THR A 589 -51.18 22.31 10.26
C THR A 589 -51.16 23.72 9.65
N ALA A 590 -50.00 24.36 9.59
CA ALA A 590 -49.81 25.66 9.00
C ALA A 590 -50.16 25.68 7.50
N LYS A 591 -49.83 24.59 6.79
CA LYS A 591 -50.26 24.37 5.40
C LYS A 591 -51.78 24.23 5.30
N LEU A 592 -52.40 23.39 6.12
CA LEU A 592 -53.86 23.18 6.12
C LEU A 592 -54.65 24.45 6.44
N LEU A 593 -54.19 25.24 7.42
CA LEU A 593 -54.84 26.48 7.86
C LEU A 593 -54.48 27.69 6.98
N GLY A 594 -53.59 27.52 6.01
CA GLY A 594 -53.20 28.58 5.08
C GLY A 594 -52.52 29.76 5.75
N PHE A 595 -51.68 29.53 6.76
CA PHE A 595 -50.96 30.61 7.48
C PHE A 595 -50.11 31.48 6.55
N THR A 596 -49.78 30.98 5.37
CA THR A 596 -48.94 31.63 4.37
C THR A 596 -49.70 32.03 3.09
N THR A 597 -50.98 31.67 2.96
CA THR A 597 -51.89 32.04 1.84
C THR A 597 -52.98 33.03 2.24
N ASN A 598 -53.38 33.09 3.52
CA ASN A 598 -54.50 33.91 3.98
C ASN A 598 -54.04 35.26 4.55
N ASN A 599 -54.63 36.36 4.06
CA ASN A 599 -54.52 37.72 4.65
C ASN A 599 -54.98 37.82 6.13
N LYS A 600 -55.45 36.72 6.73
CA LYS A 600 -55.92 36.62 8.12
C LYS A 600 -54.86 36.03 9.09
N SER A 601 -53.70 35.58 8.60
CA SER A 601 -52.62 35.09 9.48
C SER A 601 -52.06 36.25 10.32
N SER A 602 -51.93 36.09 11.64
CA SER A 602 -51.24 37.10 12.45
C SER A 602 -49.75 37.15 12.12
N LYS A 603 -49.09 38.28 12.42
CA LYS A 603 -47.64 38.45 12.25
C LYS A 603 -46.85 37.34 12.95
N GLU A 604 -47.33 36.88 14.09
CA GLU A 604 -46.69 35.87 14.93
C GLU A 604 -46.80 34.47 14.33
N HIS A 605 -47.89 34.16 13.59
CA HIS A 605 -47.98 32.91 12.83
C HIS A 605 -46.90 32.84 11.74
N ASN A 606 -46.68 33.95 11.02
CA ASN A 606 -45.65 34.03 9.98
C ASN A 606 -44.23 33.94 10.56
N ILE A 607 -43.97 34.59 11.69
CA ILE A 607 -42.68 34.48 12.38
C ILE A 607 -42.45 33.05 12.87
N ALA A 608 -43.45 32.43 13.51
CA ALA A 608 -43.35 31.04 13.98
C ALA A 608 -43.09 30.07 12.83
N TYR A 609 -43.83 30.18 11.71
CA TYR A 609 -43.60 29.38 10.51
C TYR A 609 -42.16 29.50 9.99
N LYS A 610 -41.70 30.74 9.78
CA LYS A 610 -40.34 31.03 9.32
C LYS A 610 -39.29 30.40 10.24
N LYS A 611 -39.44 30.57 11.56
CA LYS A 611 -38.44 30.11 12.53
C LYS A 611 -38.44 28.60 12.70
N ILE A 612 -39.61 27.97 12.69
CA ILE A 612 -39.72 26.51 12.76
C ILE A 612 -39.19 25.85 11.49
N LEU A 613 -39.42 26.45 10.32
CA LEU A 613 -38.82 25.99 9.08
C LEU A 613 -37.30 26.18 9.06
N GLU A 614 -36.78 27.28 9.63
CA GLU A 614 -35.34 27.48 9.83
C GLU A 614 -34.74 26.43 10.80
N ILE A 615 -35.46 26.02 11.85
CA ILE A 615 -35.03 24.94 12.77
C ILE A 615 -34.99 23.59 12.03
N ALA A 616 -36.02 23.30 11.22
CA ALA A 616 -36.07 22.08 10.41
C ALA A 616 -34.92 22.02 9.39
N GLY A 617 -34.72 23.13 8.66
CA GLY A 617 -33.65 23.23 7.67
C GLY A 617 -32.26 23.24 8.28
N LYS A 618 -32.04 23.83 9.46
CA LYS A 618 -30.72 23.81 10.11
C LYS A 618 -30.42 22.50 10.83
N GLY A 619 -31.42 21.82 11.38
CA GLY A 619 -31.28 20.50 11.99
C GLY A 619 -31.53 19.35 11.02
N TYR A 620 -31.31 19.58 9.72
CA TYR A 620 -31.80 18.69 8.67
C TYR A 620 -31.27 17.25 8.77
N ALA A 621 -30.07 17.03 9.32
CA ALA A 621 -29.48 15.69 9.53
C ALA A 621 -30.39 14.77 10.35
N PHE A 622 -31.14 15.35 11.29
CA PHE A 622 -32.10 14.64 12.15
C PHE A 622 -33.49 14.52 11.52
N THR A 623 -33.75 15.23 10.43
CA THR A 623 -35.04 15.20 9.74
C THR A 623 -35.19 14.01 8.80
N LYS A 624 -34.17 13.15 8.63
CA LYS A 624 -34.17 12.03 7.66
C LYS A 624 -35.41 11.13 7.82
N ASN A 625 -35.82 10.87 9.06
CA ASN A 625 -36.97 10.00 9.39
C ASN A 625 -38.29 10.77 9.62
N VAL A 626 -38.30 12.09 9.45
CA VAL A 626 -39.48 12.93 9.68
C VAL A 626 -40.27 13.10 8.38
N GLU A 627 -41.60 13.02 8.41
CA GLU A 627 -42.42 13.21 7.21
C GLU A 627 -42.54 14.68 6.82
N LEU A 628 -41.61 15.18 6.01
CA LEU A 628 -41.56 16.58 5.53
C LEU A 628 -41.72 16.72 4.02
N ASN A 629 -42.06 15.63 3.35
CA ASN A 629 -42.14 15.55 1.89
C ASN A 629 -43.16 16.53 1.27
N PHE A 630 -44.22 16.86 2.01
CA PHE A 630 -45.24 17.80 1.57
C PHE A 630 -44.72 19.22 1.34
N LEU A 631 -43.55 19.58 1.89
CA LEU A 631 -42.94 20.91 1.73
C LEU A 631 -42.38 21.16 0.32
N TYR A 632 -42.15 20.10 -0.46
CA TYR A 632 -41.65 20.16 -1.83
C TYR A 632 -42.77 20.29 -2.87
N GLU A 633 -44.03 20.19 -2.46
CA GLU A 633 -45.17 20.37 -3.37
C GLU A 633 -45.30 21.84 -3.79
N LEU A 634 -45.64 22.09 -5.05
CA LEU A 634 -45.80 23.45 -5.59
C LEU A 634 -46.77 24.31 -4.77
N GLN A 635 -47.86 23.72 -4.28
CA GLN A 635 -48.84 24.40 -3.42
C GLN A 635 -48.24 24.88 -2.09
N SER A 636 -47.28 24.13 -1.55
CA SER A 636 -46.51 24.50 -0.35
C SER A 636 -45.42 25.53 -0.62
N ILE A 637 -45.12 25.83 -1.88
CA ILE A 637 -44.14 26.85 -2.31
C ILE A 637 -44.88 28.11 -2.81
N ASN A 638 -46.20 28.03 -3.01
CA ASN A 638 -47.10 29.02 -3.62
C ASN A 638 -47.41 30.26 -2.74
N TYR A 639 -46.46 30.70 -1.92
CA TYR A 639 -46.69 31.74 -0.92
C TYR A 639 -46.05 33.07 -1.33
N GLY A 640 -46.82 33.98 -1.92
CA GLY A 640 -46.27 35.31 -2.24
C GLY A 640 -47.16 36.26 -2.99
N ASN A 641 -48.24 36.75 -2.37
CA ASN A 641 -48.66 38.13 -2.61
C ASN A 641 -49.37 38.73 -1.39
N ILE A 642 -48.62 38.95 -0.32
CA ILE A 642 -49.09 39.83 0.76
C ILE A 642 -48.55 41.23 0.43
N TYR A 643 -49.32 41.98 -0.36
CA TYR A 643 -49.00 43.37 -0.74
C TYR A 643 -48.86 44.33 0.46
N ASN A 644 -49.19 43.89 1.69
CA ASN A 644 -49.25 44.71 2.90
C ASN A 644 -48.22 44.38 3.99
N LEU A 645 -47.20 43.56 3.72
CA LEU A 645 -46.11 43.32 4.68
C LEU A 645 -44.93 44.29 4.45
N PRO A 646 -44.31 44.84 5.51
CA PRO A 646 -43.12 45.70 5.40
C PRO A 646 -42.00 45.03 4.58
N HIS A 647 -41.14 45.81 3.91
CA HIS A 647 -40.08 45.32 3.02
C HIS A 647 -39.18 44.19 3.59
N HIS A 648 -39.11 44.02 4.91
CA HIS A 648 -38.34 42.96 5.58
C HIS A 648 -39.02 41.58 5.60
N ASP A 649 -40.33 41.48 5.33
CA ASP A 649 -41.11 40.25 5.42
C ASP A 649 -41.44 39.62 4.06
N LYS A 650 -40.96 40.20 2.95
CA LYS A 650 -41.12 39.73 1.55
C LYS A 650 -40.44 38.40 1.19
N TYR A 651 -39.85 37.68 2.16
CA TYR A 651 -38.86 36.61 1.92
C TYR A 651 -39.25 35.22 2.40
N ILE A 652 -40.53 34.97 2.72
CA ILE A 652 -40.97 33.63 3.20
C ILE A 652 -40.63 32.53 2.17
N TYR A 653 -40.83 32.80 0.87
CA TYR A 653 -40.49 31.84 -0.18
C TYR A 653 -38.98 31.54 -0.27
N SER A 654 -38.12 32.56 -0.15
CA SER A 654 -36.65 32.41 -0.18
C SER A 654 -36.19 31.55 1.00
N ILE A 655 -36.74 31.81 2.19
CA ILE A 655 -36.49 31.00 3.39
C ILE A 655 -37.00 29.57 3.20
N HIS A 656 -38.16 29.40 2.55
CA HIS A 656 -38.71 28.08 2.27
C HIS A 656 -37.79 27.28 1.35
N LEU A 657 -37.40 27.86 0.20
CA LEU A 657 -36.48 27.25 -0.76
C LEU A 657 -35.13 26.90 -0.14
N HIS A 658 -34.57 27.80 0.66
CA HIS A 658 -33.29 27.55 1.34
C HIS A 658 -33.39 26.39 2.32
N ASN A 659 -34.46 26.31 3.12
CA ASN A 659 -34.58 25.26 4.13
C ASN A 659 -34.98 23.91 3.54
N ILE A 660 -35.83 23.84 2.51
CA ILE A 660 -36.09 22.56 1.83
C ILE A 660 -34.84 22.07 1.07
N ALA A 661 -33.99 22.97 0.54
CA ALA A 661 -32.71 22.58 -0.02
C ALA A 661 -31.79 21.92 1.02
N ARG A 662 -31.71 22.50 2.23
CA ARG A 662 -30.99 21.88 3.35
C ARG A 662 -31.56 20.51 3.75
N MET A 663 -32.89 20.38 3.75
CA MET A 663 -33.56 19.11 4.07
C MET A 663 -33.44 18.03 2.99
N SER A 664 -32.83 18.34 1.85
CA SER A 664 -32.60 17.41 0.73
C SER A 664 -31.35 16.55 0.94
N CYS A 665 -31.14 16.05 2.17
CA CYS A 665 -30.01 15.19 2.51
C CYS A 665 -30.25 13.69 2.17
N SER A 666 -31.49 13.28 1.93
CA SER A 666 -31.84 11.92 1.47
C SER A 666 -32.11 11.90 -0.03
N SER A 667 -31.80 10.78 -0.69
CA SER A 667 -31.98 10.61 -2.14
C SER A 667 -33.42 10.91 -2.59
N ASP A 668 -34.43 10.49 -1.83
CA ASP A 668 -35.84 10.79 -2.12
C ASP A 668 -36.16 12.29 -2.15
N ARG A 669 -35.61 13.05 -1.20
CA ARG A 669 -35.85 14.50 -1.11
C ARG A 669 -35.01 15.27 -2.11
N GLN A 670 -33.80 14.80 -2.42
CA GLN A 670 -33.00 15.31 -3.54
C GLN A 670 -33.79 15.22 -4.83
N LEU A 671 -34.37 14.06 -5.14
CA LEU A 671 -35.21 13.87 -6.32
C LEU A 671 -36.40 14.83 -6.34
N LYS A 672 -37.05 15.06 -5.20
CA LYS A 672 -38.15 16.04 -5.09
C LYS A 672 -37.67 17.47 -5.36
N TYR A 673 -36.55 17.89 -4.79
CA TYR A 673 -35.99 19.21 -5.06
C TYR A 673 -35.55 19.38 -6.53
N VAL A 674 -34.91 18.36 -7.09
CA VAL A 674 -34.49 18.32 -8.51
C VAL A 674 -35.71 18.35 -9.44
N SER A 675 -36.83 17.71 -9.06
CA SER A 675 -38.07 17.74 -9.85
C SER A 675 -38.70 19.14 -9.98
N LEU A 676 -38.40 20.04 -9.05
CA LEU A 676 -38.85 21.43 -9.14
C LEU A 676 -38.17 22.19 -10.28
N PHE A 677 -36.98 21.77 -10.73
CA PHE A 677 -36.15 22.51 -11.69
C PHE A 677 -36.91 23.00 -12.92
N ASN A 678 -37.66 22.10 -13.56
CA ASN A 678 -38.45 22.37 -14.76
C ASN A 678 -39.88 22.85 -14.47
N SER A 679 -40.31 22.80 -13.21
CA SER A 679 -41.63 23.28 -12.81
C SER A 679 -41.69 24.80 -12.92
N SER A 680 -42.86 25.35 -13.22
CA SER A 680 -43.07 26.80 -13.27
C SER A 680 -43.41 27.33 -11.89
N PHE A 681 -42.85 28.50 -11.56
CA PHE A 681 -43.23 29.25 -10.40
C PHE A 681 -44.70 29.68 -10.54
N PRO A 682 -45.53 29.52 -9.49
CA PRO A 682 -46.96 29.76 -9.60
C PRO A 682 -47.37 31.18 -10.07
N PHE A 683 -46.53 32.20 -9.85
CA PHE A 683 -46.90 33.61 -10.08
C PHE A 683 -46.19 34.29 -11.27
N SER A 684 -44.99 33.84 -11.63
CA SER A 684 -44.20 34.50 -12.70
C SER A 684 -44.19 33.71 -14.00
N HIS A 685 -44.75 32.50 -14.01
CA HIS A 685 -44.60 31.51 -15.09
C HIS A 685 -43.14 31.21 -15.49
N GLN A 686 -42.17 31.70 -14.70
CA GLN A 686 -40.75 31.39 -14.88
C GLN A 686 -40.46 30.04 -14.25
N LYS A 687 -39.55 29.27 -14.84
CA LYS A 687 -39.12 28.00 -14.27
C LYS A 687 -38.30 28.22 -12.99
N PHE A 688 -38.32 27.27 -12.06
CA PHE A 688 -37.56 27.38 -10.80
C PHE A 688 -36.08 27.65 -11.01
N TYR A 689 -35.47 27.08 -12.06
CA TYR A 689 -34.06 27.33 -12.33
C TYR A 689 -33.75 28.80 -12.67
N HIS A 690 -34.72 29.67 -12.98
CA HIS A 690 -34.50 31.12 -13.13
C HIS A 690 -34.40 31.85 -11.78
N ASN A 691 -34.74 31.20 -10.66
CA ASN A 691 -34.76 31.81 -9.34
C ASN A 691 -33.41 31.66 -8.61
N ASN A 692 -32.92 32.76 -8.03
CA ASN A 692 -31.65 32.79 -7.30
C ASN A 692 -31.62 31.87 -6.09
N ASP A 693 -32.68 31.86 -5.27
CA ASP A 693 -32.75 31.03 -4.05
C ASP A 693 -32.79 29.53 -4.39
N TYR A 694 -33.44 29.18 -5.52
CA TYR A 694 -33.46 27.81 -6.02
C TYR A 694 -32.07 27.35 -6.49
N ILE A 695 -31.39 28.13 -7.33
CA ILE A 695 -30.03 27.78 -7.80
C ILE A 695 -29.02 27.78 -6.66
N TRP A 696 -29.17 28.69 -5.69
CA TRP A 696 -28.40 28.64 -4.45
C TRP A 696 -28.54 27.27 -3.78
N GLY A 697 -29.77 26.79 -3.58
CA GLY A 697 -30.04 25.49 -2.93
C GLY A 697 -29.56 24.31 -3.76
N TYR A 698 -29.76 24.36 -5.08
CA TYR A 698 -29.30 23.36 -6.02
C TYR A 698 -27.78 23.15 -5.97
N ALA A 699 -27.01 24.24 -5.93
CA ALA A 699 -25.56 24.19 -5.77
C ALA A 699 -25.14 23.54 -4.44
N ARG A 700 -25.84 23.83 -3.32
CA ARG A 700 -25.48 23.26 -2.01
C ARG A 700 -25.82 21.78 -1.93
N ILE A 701 -26.92 21.36 -2.56
CA ILE A 701 -27.24 19.95 -2.70
C ILE A 701 -26.10 19.22 -3.42
N LEU A 702 -25.60 19.75 -4.54
CA LEU A 702 -24.45 19.18 -5.26
C LEU A 702 -23.17 19.15 -4.41
N MET A 703 -22.88 20.24 -3.71
CA MET A 703 -21.70 20.35 -2.84
C MET A 703 -21.71 19.35 -1.70
N TRP A 704 -22.87 19.13 -1.08
CA TRP A 704 -22.91 18.54 0.26
C TRP A 704 -23.70 17.23 0.39
N TYR A 705 -24.72 17.03 -0.44
CA TYR A 705 -25.69 15.95 -0.24
C TYR A 705 -25.76 14.95 -1.38
N VAL A 706 -25.46 15.38 -2.61
CA VAL A 706 -25.66 14.53 -3.79
C VAL A 706 -24.87 13.23 -3.66
N ASP A 707 -25.60 12.15 -3.90
CA ASP A 707 -25.06 10.82 -4.15
C ASP A 707 -24.71 10.71 -5.64
N PHE A 708 -23.44 10.91 -5.96
CA PHE A 708 -22.94 10.84 -7.33
C PHE A 708 -22.96 9.41 -7.93
N ASN A 709 -23.16 8.38 -7.10
CA ASN A 709 -23.25 7.00 -7.56
C ASN A 709 -24.65 6.63 -8.07
N ASN A 710 -25.67 7.44 -7.81
CA ASN A 710 -27.03 7.15 -8.23
C ASN A 710 -27.22 7.38 -9.75
N GLN A 711 -27.27 6.28 -10.49
CA GLN A 711 -27.41 6.30 -11.96
C GLN A 711 -28.72 6.92 -12.47
N LEU A 712 -29.81 6.86 -11.69
CA LEU A 712 -31.12 7.36 -12.12
C LEU A 712 -31.17 8.88 -12.32
N ILE A 713 -30.20 9.63 -11.77
CA ILE A 713 -30.20 11.10 -11.78
C ILE A 713 -29.22 11.68 -12.82
N LYS A 714 -28.30 10.87 -13.36
CA LYS A 714 -27.20 11.34 -14.24
C LYS A 714 -27.71 12.03 -15.51
N ASN A 715 -28.67 11.42 -16.21
CA ASN A 715 -29.24 12.00 -17.44
C ASN A 715 -29.99 13.32 -17.19
N VAL A 716 -30.69 13.41 -16.05
CA VAL A 716 -31.38 14.63 -15.62
C VAL A 716 -30.35 15.74 -15.36
N TYR A 717 -29.27 15.43 -14.67
CA TYR A 717 -28.18 16.38 -14.39
C TYR A 717 -27.46 16.86 -15.65
N LYS A 718 -27.26 15.99 -16.66
CA LYS A 718 -26.70 16.38 -17.98
C LYS A 718 -27.61 17.38 -18.69
N GLN A 719 -28.93 17.20 -18.64
CA GLN A 719 -29.90 18.15 -19.19
C GLN A 719 -29.93 19.48 -18.42
N HIS A 720 -29.86 19.41 -17.09
CA HIS A 720 -29.82 20.59 -16.23
C HIS A 720 -28.56 21.42 -16.48
N PHE A 721 -27.40 20.77 -16.67
CA PHE A 721 -26.14 21.44 -17.04
C PHE A 721 -26.34 22.36 -18.26
N GLY A 722 -26.87 21.81 -19.36
CA GLY A 722 -27.14 22.60 -20.57
C GLY A 722 -28.15 23.72 -20.36
N THR A 723 -29.20 23.47 -19.55
CA THR A 723 -30.23 24.47 -19.28
C THR A 723 -29.67 25.66 -18.48
N ILE A 724 -28.85 25.38 -17.46
CA ILE A 724 -28.18 26.41 -16.64
C ILE A 724 -27.23 27.24 -17.52
N VAL A 725 -26.37 26.58 -18.33
CA VAL A 725 -25.43 27.26 -19.23
C VAL A 725 -26.17 28.20 -20.18
N ASN A 726 -27.22 27.72 -20.84
CA ASN A 726 -28.00 28.53 -21.79
C ASN A 726 -28.68 29.72 -21.12
N HIS A 727 -29.19 29.55 -19.90
CA HIS A 727 -29.77 30.66 -19.16
C HIS A 727 -28.71 31.69 -18.77
N CYS A 728 -27.56 31.26 -18.22
CA CYS A 728 -26.46 32.15 -17.89
C CYS A 728 -25.98 32.98 -19.10
N CYS A 729 -25.89 32.39 -20.30
CA CYS A 729 -25.54 33.13 -21.52
C CYS A 729 -26.54 34.24 -21.87
N SER A 730 -27.81 34.11 -21.48
CA SER A 730 -28.86 35.10 -21.76
C SER A 730 -28.92 36.27 -20.76
N LEU A 731 -28.20 36.19 -19.65
CA LEU A 731 -28.26 37.18 -18.58
C LEU A 731 -27.29 38.35 -18.80
N ASP A 732 -27.76 39.55 -18.47
CA ASP A 732 -26.90 40.71 -18.31
C ASP A 732 -26.29 40.74 -16.89
N ILE A 733 -25.00 40.45 -16.80
CA ILE A 733 -24.24 40.35 -15.55
C ILE A 733 -23.87 41.69 -14.91
N THR A 734 -24.13 42.82 -15.57
CA THR A 734 -24.02 44.15 -14.96
C THR A 734 -25.06 44.34 -13.84
N ILE A 735 -26.16 43.59 -13.91
CA ILE A 735 -27.22 43.57 -12.91
C ILE A 735 -26.81 42.66 -11.74
N LYS A 736 -26.79 43.21 -10.52
CA LYS A 736 -26.35 42.49 -9.30
C LYS A 736 -27.07 41.15 -9.09
N SER A 737 -28.38 41.08 -9.28
CA SER A 737 -29.15 39.84 -9.09
C SER A 737 -28.73 38.74 -10.07
N ASN A 738 -28.44 39.09 -11.32
CA ASN A 738 -27.96 38.16 -12.35
C ASN A 738 -26.52 37.71 -12.05
N ARG A 739 -25.70 38.61 -11.50
CA ARG A 739 -24.35 38.29 -11.03
C ARG A 739 -24.37 37.28 -9.88
N ASP A 740 -25.24 37.48 -8.90
CA ASP A 740 -25.43 36.57 -7.77
C ASP A 740 -25.93 35.20 -8.26
N TYR A 741 -26.91 35.17 -9.17
CA TYR A 741 -27.36 33.95 -9.84
C TYR A 741 -26.19 33.20 -10.50
N THR A 742 -25.43 33.92 -11.33
CA THR A 742 -24.36 33.33 -12.14
C THR A 742 -23.26 32.74 -11.25
N ARG A 743 -22.96 33.36 -10.10
CA ARG A 743 -22.03 32.80 -9.12
C ARG A 743 -22.48 31.42 -8.63
N ASP A 744 -23.72 31.31 -8.16
CA ASP A 744 -24.24 30.05 -7.61
C ASP A 744 -24.45 29.00 -8.73
N ALA A 745 -24.81 29.44 -9.94
CA ALA A 745 -24.88 28.60 -11.13
C ALA A 745 -23.52 28.02 -11.54
N LEU A 746 -22.45 28.82 -11.53
CA LEU A 746 -21.09 28.34 -11.85
C LEU A 746 -20.62 27.29 -10.84
N ILE A 747 -20.92 27.46 -9.55
CA ILE A 747 -20.63 26.45 -8.52
C ILE A 747 -21.38 25.15 -8.85
N ALA A 748 -22.66 25.23 -9.18
CA ALA A 748 -23.43 24.05 -9.59
C ALA A 748 -22.83 23.37 -10.83
N LEU A 749 -22.46 24.12 -11.87
CA LEU A 749 -21.84 23.57 -13.08
C LEU A 749 -20.51 22.87 -12.79
N ILE A 750 -19.66 23.45 -11.93
CA ILE A 750 -18.39 22.85 -11.52
C ILE A 750 -18.62 21.51 -10.82
N TYR A 751 -19.52 21.44 -9.83
CA TYR A 751 -19.81 20.19 -9.13
C TYR A 751 -20.56 19.16 -9.99
N LEU A 752 -21.34 19.60 -10.98
CA LEU A 752 -21.95 18.68 -11.96
C LEU A 752 -20.89 17.96 -12.81
N LEU A 753 -19.73 18.57 -13.07
CA LEU A 753 -18.66 17.90 -13.81
C LEU A 753 -18.07 16.70 -13.06
N SER A 754 -18.25 16.57 -11.75
CA SER A 754 -17.87 15.37 -10.98
C SER A 754 -18.51 14.07 -11.50
N PHE A 755 -19.63 14.15 -12.21
CA PHE A 755 -20.21 12.95 -12.86
C PHE A 755 -19.27 12.33 -13.92
N ARG A 756 -18.30 13.09 -14.46
CA ARG A 756 -17.27 12.59 -15.39
C ARG A 756 -16.41 11.47 -14.82
N GLU A 757 -16.26 11.41 -13.50
CA GLU A 757 -15.51 10.32 -12.84
C GLU A 757 -16.16 8.96 -13.09
N SER A 758 -17.49 8.93 -13.12
CA SER A 758 -18.29 7.70 -13.31
C SER A 758 -18.83 7.52 -14.73
N ASP A 759 -18.80 8.59 -15.54
CA ASP A 759 -19.26 8.64 -16.93
C ASP A 759 -18.38 9.62 -17.72
N PRO A 760 -17.28 9.16 -18.33
CA PRO A 760 -16.37 10.01 -19.09
C PRO A 760 -17.04 10.80 -20.24
N GLU A 761 -18.22 10.40 -20.70
CA GLU A 761 -18.99 11.10 -21.75
C GLU A 761 -19.86 12.26 -21.21
N PHE A 762 -19.88 12.47 -19.89
CA PHE A 762 -20.59 13.58 -19.26
C PHE A 762 -19.94 14.92 -19.66
N ILE A 763 -20.56 15.62 -20.62
CA ILE A 763 -20.03 16.84 -21.23
C ILE A 763 -18.66 16.55 -21.88
N GLN A 764 -18.58 15.56 -22.77
CA GLN A 764 -17.34 15.25 -23.49
C GLN A 764 -16.75 16.49 -24.20
N ILE A 765 -15.42 16.55 -24.30
CA ILE A 765 -14.71 17.58 -25.07
C ILE A 765 -15.29 17.64 -26.49
N ASP A 766 -15.42 18.85 -27.03
CA ASP A 766 -16.04 19.16 -28.33
C ASP A 766 -17.54 18.85 -28.48
N SER A 767 -18.20 18.32 -27.44
CA SER A 767 -19.65 18.16 -27.46
C SER A 767 -20.38 19.51 -27.56
N PRO A 768 -21.64 19.55 -28.04
CA PRO A 768 -22.41 20.80 -28.09
C PRO A 768 -22.52 21.51 -26.74
N LEU A 769 -22.65 20.74 -25.65
CA LEU A 769 -22.73 21.28 -24.28
C LEU A 769 -21.37 21.81 -23.79
N TYR A 770 -20.26 21.16 -24.15
CA TYR A 770 -18.91 21.65 -23.88
C TYR A 770 -18.68 23.00 -24.56
N ASN A 771 -18.99 23.10 -25.86
CA ASN A 771 -18.83 24.35 -26.62
C ASN A 771 -19.72 25.49 -26.08
N GLN A 772 -20.93 25.18 -25.63
CA GLN A 772 -21.80 26.16 -24.95
C GLN A 772 -21.20 26.63 -23.62
N ALA A 773 -20.62 25.73 -22.83
CA ALA A 773 -19.98 26.09 -21.56
C ALA A 773 -18.72 26.95 -21.79
N LYS A 774 -17.87 26.61 -22.77
CA LYS A 774 -16.72 27.45 -23.19
C LYS A 774 -17.18 28.84 -23.64
N LYS A 775 -18.29 28.94 -24.39
CA LYS A 775 -18.88 30.22 -24.78
C LYS A 775 -19.30 31.06 -23.57
N LEU A 776 -19.92 30.45 -22.56
CA LEU A 776 -20.24 31.12 -21.30
C LEU A 776 -18.97 31.63 -20.60
N CYS A 777 -17.94 30.80 -20.45
CA CYS A 777 -16.67 31.19 -19.84
C CYS A 777 -16.02 32.40 -20.55
N ASN A 778 -16.03 32.39 -21.88
CA ASN A 778 -15.54 33.48 -22.72
C ASN A 778 -16.37 34.76 -22.55
N GLN A 779 -17.71 34.67 -22.51
CA GLN A 779 -18.59 35.82 -22.28
C GLN A 779 -18.33 36.47 -20.90
N LEU A 780 -18.03 35.67 -19.89
CA LEU A 780 -17.73 36.13 -18.53
C LEU A 780 -16.28 36.62 -18.34
N SER A 781 -15.39 36.42 -19.32
CA SER A 781 -13.96 36.82 -19.22
C SER A 781 -13.78 38.33 -19.00
N LEU A 782 -14.65 39.16 -19.59
CA LEU A 782 -14.63 40.62 -19.45
C LEU A 782 -15.12 41.11 -18.08
N ASN A 783 -15.93 40.29 -17.39
CA ASN A 783 -16.55 40.63 -16.11
C ASN A 783 -16.53 39.38 -15.21
N PRO A 784 -15.36 39.01 -14.68
CA PRO A 784 -15.16 37.74 -13.99
C PRO A 784 -16.02 37.61 -12.73
N ILE A 785 -16.54 36.40 -12.52
CA ILE A 785 -17.36 36.07 -11.36
C ILE A 785 -16.45 35.43 -10.31
N ARG A 786 -16.34 36.07 -9.15
CA ARG A 786 -15.57 35.58 -8.01
C ARG A 786 -16.49 35.14 -6.88
N SER A 787 -16.06 34.13 -6.12
CA SER A 787 -16.69 33.73 -4.87
C SER A 787 -15.76 34.09 -3.72
N GLN A 788 -16.28 34.63 -2.62
CA GLN A 788 -15.54 34.77 -1.37
C GLN A 788 -15.51 33.47 -0.56
N ARG A 789 -16.24 32.46 -1.02
CA ARG A 789 -16.36 31.16 -0.37
C ARG A 789 -15.42 30.15 -1.02
N ALA A 790 -15.28 30.15 -2.35
CA ALA A 790 -14.24 29.39 -3.04
C ALA A 790 -12.90 30.10 -3.01
N ASN A 791 -11.80 29.37 -2.76
CA ASN A 791 -10.48 29.96 -2.47
C ASN A 791 -9.96 30.90 -3.57
N ILE A 792 -8.97 31.72 -3.20
CA ILE A 792 -8.98 33.19 -3.24
C ILE A 792 -8.35 33.82 -4.50
N GLU A 793 -7.84 33.03 -5.46
CA GLU A 793 -6.94 33.58 -6.49
C GLU A 793 -7.53 33.67 -7.91
N GLU A 794 -8.45 32.79 -8.33
CA GLU A 794 -9.00 32.77 -9.69
C GLU A 794 -10.54 32.91 -9.79
N PRO A 795 -11.09 33.55 -10.84
CA PRO A 795 -12.54 33.59 -11.08
C PRO A 795 -13.16 32.22 -11.35
N LEU A 796 -14.40 32.00 -10.91
CA LEU A 796 -15.14 30.74 -11.12
C LEU A 796 -15.29 30.37 -12.60
N ASN A 797 -15.43 31.37 -13.48
CA ASN A 797 -15.51 31.13 -14.92
C ASN A 797 -14.16 30.67 -15.51
N SER A 798 -13.03 31.14 -14.97
CA SER A 798 -11.69 30.66 -15.34
C SER A 798 -11.47 29.24 -14.85
N PHE A 799 -11.87 28.95 -13.61
CA PHE A 799 -11.79 27.62 -13.04
C PHE A 799 -12.63 26.61 -13.84
N LEU A 800 -13.89 26.94 -14.14
CA LEU A 800 -14.78 26.10 -14.96
C LEU A 800 -14.18 25.86 -16.36
N ASP A 801 -13.63 26.89 -16.99
CA ASP A 801 -12.99 26.77 -18.31
C ASP A 801 -11.83 25.76 -18.31
N ARG A 802 -10.95 25.88 -17.32
CA ARG A 802 -9.81 24.99 -17.14
C ARG A 802 -10.24 23.59 -16.71
N LEU A 803 -11.31 23.47 -15.94
CA LEU A 803 -11.85 22.17 -15.53
C LEU A 803 -12.51 21.45 -16.70
N LEU A 804 -13.20 22.17 -17.59
CA LEU A 804 -13.77 21.60 -18.81
C LEU A 804 -12.68 20.97 -19.69
N ASP A 805 -11.55 21.66 -19.81
CA ASP A 805 -10.38 21.24 -20.59
C ASP A 805 -9.54 20.17 -19.89
N GLY A 806 -9.83 19.89 -18.62
CA GLY A 806 -9.02 19.04 -17.77
C GLY A 806 -7.58 19.55 -17.74
N ILE A 807 -7.37 20.76 -17.21
CA ILE A 807 -6.05 21.38 -16.97
C ILE A 807 -5.91 22.01 -15.57
N VAL A 808 -6.82 21.68 -14.65
CA VAL A 808 -6.82 22.14 -13.24
C VAL A 808 -5.84 21.29 -12.42
N THR A 809 -5.09 21.92 -11.51
CA THR A 809 -4.17 21.22 -10.59
C THR A 809 -4.90 20.64 -9.38
N GLN A 810 -4.28 19.70 -8.66
CA GLN A 810 -4.87 19.16 -7.43
C GLN A 810 -5.19 20.24 -6.41
N ASP A 811 -4.24 21.13 -6.16
CA ASP A 811 -4.40 22.19 -5.15
C ASP A 811 -5.58 23.09 -5.51
N GLN A 812 -5.75 23.43 -6.79
CA GLN A 812 -6.90 24.19 -7.27
C GLN A 812 -8.21 23.44 -7.08
N MET A 813 -8.23 22.12 -7.30
CA MET A 813 -9.41 21.29 -7.02
C MET A 813 -9.73 21.21 -5.54
N LEU A 814 -8.75 20.96 -4.67
CA LEU A 814 -8.93 20.90 -3.22
C LEU A 814 -9.44 22.23 -2.68
N GLN A 815 -8.88 23.34 -3.15
CA GLN A 815 -9.37 24.68 -2.88
C GLN A 815 -10.83 24.89 -3.30
N MET A 816 -11.29 24.28 -4.41
CA MET A 816 -12.68 24.31 -4.88
C MET A 816 -13.61 23.30 -4.17
N ILE A 817 -13.05 22.33 -3.45
CA ILE A 817 -13.81 21.41 -2.60
C ILE A 817 -13.99 22.02 -1.20
N GLU A 818 -13.02 22.79 -0.71
CA GLU A 818 -13.03 23.40 0.63
C GLU A 818 -13.85 24.70 0.76
N ILE A 819 -14.63 25.07 -0.25
CA ILE A 819 -15.17 26.43 -0.52
C ILE A 819 -16.21 26.98 0.46
N ASP A 820 -16.30 26.53 1.69
CA ASP A 820 -17.22 27.13 2.68
C ASP A 820 -16.45 27.57 3.90
#